data_AF-A0A1M3T9M8-F1
#
_entry.id   AF-A0A1M3T9M8-F1
#
_cell.length_a   1.000
_cell.length_b   1.000
_cell.length_c   1.000
_cell.angle_alpha   90.00
_cell.angle_beta   90.00
_cell.angle_gamma   90.00
#
_symmetry.space_group_name_H-M   'P 1'
#
loop_
_entity.id
_entity.type
_entity.pdbx_description
1 polymer ?
#
loop_
_entity_poly.entity_id
_entity_poly.type
_entity_poly.pdbx_seq_one_letter_code
_entity_poly.pdbx_strand_id
1 'polypeptide(L)'
;MSLPSLARHSTRPLLRPQSLPPQLTRAFSNRPALRTNTSASASSIATSFLTRFQSLGPLTRTQTLDANQLQLLSLTLNRPSLFPNSPSLSNTPTSLPTGTPLPAGYHLVYFTPAFLENELGADGTDTSYNPASPFTRRMWAGGEVHWPRRKDGKPNYLRVGQEVQETTRVLSAEPKVVRKTGEEMIVVGVEKEFRNEDGVAVLDRRNWVFRKALTSLSPTASSTPPATKAFNGPASSSTQTSDNVHTRTLRQTAVTLFRFSALTFNPHKIHYSTPWARDVEGHKDIVVHGPLNLISILDLWRDTRKNEGGELVLPEKISYRATSPLYAEEEYRIVLEDGGDGVGKVQIVAPGEVVAMKAEIQLKCCRTHPCTNCLKRNEAGTCTFIGRGPRGKTSSNGRTSPTQVQDRLQHLENLILSFTQQQQQQQQERSNSVGEHQQVINNGGQITPASSVQPSLAFGEVQQAQDGDSETPPPDPGRLVVRETGMRYIDGAHWSAILEEISGVKEYLRENEELGLSDEEGEDEEMVRPSNAPTLLLGLHQEMTMDELLDGLPARPVVDRVVAMFVGLNEPTTVMVHFPTFQKQYNQFWQRPKEVSISWLALLYAALTITMSVYMRTGEPLPAEFGEADEAVQRLRQLTAQCLVQSNYTVPGRFKVEALFFYTMCEFFRSEDAQVGVSFLLNMAIRLAMRSGYHRDPQHFPNISPYEGEMRRRVWAIMRQLDVLISFQVGVPRGIQDWQQDVELPRNISDEEFGESTVELPPSRPETELSTTAYIRGKSRLMAVFGKISDLAYSRDPMTYDDILALDRQLEEARDLVPTAFKIRPLDQCFVDSSYLILRRYTLELLYQKARCVLHRRYLGEVHTNPRYAYSRQVCMSASKEILRHQADIYHETQPGGLLYRDRQFPNSLQTADYLLAAMIICLDLSQNPTGTPRGSTDEDVAAVIRSREELLATIKTSHRIFEQQRRRSADAQKAYVALTIMLRRINFQQQESQQLTSAQPPLYGSWNGQPYSVGVDPMGITPEYQSLDVIGEMLDAPTNLDWNLWDQQMQCAANTDVGLWGDNISEAVNI
;
A
#
# COMPACT_ATOMS: atom_id res chain seq x y z
N MET A 1 17.38 -71.81 6.93
CA MET A 1 18.35 -71.99 5.82
C MET A 1 18.79 -70.59 5.41
N SER A 2 19.78 -69.94 6.03
CA SER A 2 21.23 -70.22 6.08
C SER A 2 21.99 -69.80 4.80
N LEU A 3 22.33 -68.50 4.68
CA LEU A 3 23.65 -67.85 4.36
C LEU A 3 24.50 -68.32 3.13
N PRO A 4 25.57 -67.60 2.65
CA PRO A 4 26.00 -66.18 2.81
C PRO A 4 26.70 -65.47 1.58
N SER A 5 27.02 -64.17 1.76
CA SER A 5 28.30 -63.46 1.43
C SER A 5 28.80 -63.27 -0.01
N LEU A 6 29.04 -62.00 -0.41
CA LEU A 6 30.41 -61.47 -0.65
C LEU A 6 30.45 -59.93 -0.75
N ALA A 7 31.19 -59.33 0.16
CA ALA A 7 31.63 -57.93 0.15
C ALA A 7 33.02 -57.81 -0.50
N ARG A 8 33.30 -56.69 -1.18
CA ARG A 8 34.66 -56.16 -1.35
C ARG A 8 34.68 -54.66 -1.13
N HIS A 9 35.52 -54.27 -0.18
CA HIS A 9 35.89 -52.91 0.19
C HIS A 9 36.72 -52.21 -0.89
N SER A 10 36.47 -50.92 -1.08
CA SER A 10 37.51 -49.94 -1.43
C SER A 10 37.24 -48.66 -0.65
N THR A 11 38.21 -48.26 0.16
CA THR A 11 38.18 -47.09 1.06
C THR A 11 39.10 -45.99 0.55
N ARG A 12 38.60 -44.74 0.58
CA ARG A 12 39.26 -43.42 0.82
C ARG A 12 38.93 -42.37 -0.26
N PRO A 13 38.94 -41.05 0.07
CA PRO A 13 38.33 -40.39 1.23
C PRO A 13 37.52 -39.12 0.85
N LEU A 14 36.83 -38.59 1.85
CA LEU A 14 36.02 -37.37 1.93
C LEU A 14 36.54 -36.14 1.16
N LEU A 15 35.68 -35.54 0.33
CA LEU A 15 35.70 -34.12 -0.03
C LEU A 15 34.29 -33.54 0.15
N ARG A 16 34.14 -32.72 1.19
CA ARG A 16 32.99 -31.82 1.42
C ARG A 16 32.88 -30.82 0.26
N PRO A 17 31.70 -30.60 -0.33
CA PRO A 17 31.41 -29.34 -1.00
C PRO A 17 31.18 -28.28 0.07
N GLN A 18 31.98 -27.21 0.02
CA GLN A 18 31.82 -26.02 0.85
C GLN A 18 30.46 -25.37 0.56
N SER A 19 29.66 -25.22 1.60
CA SER A 19 28.49 -24.35 1.65
C SER A 19 28.90 -22.91 1.37
N LEU A 20 28.33 -22.31 0.32
CA LEU A 20 28.31 -20.86 0.14
C LEU A 20 27.58 -20.20 1.33
N PRO A 21 28.10 -19.11 1.90
CA PRO A 21 27.43 -18.44 3.01
C PRO A 21 26.13 -17.77 2.52
N PRO A 22 25.08 -17.73 3.36
CA PRO A 22 23.83 -17.04 3.02
C PRO A 22 24.07 -15.55 2.80
N GLN A 23 23.47 -15.00 1.74
CA GLN A 23 23.48 -13.57 1.48
C GLN A 23 22.72 -12.84 2.60
N LEU A 24 23.43 -12.02 3.37
CA LEU A 24 22.89 -11.18 4.43
C LEU A 24 21.98 -10.08 3.84
N THR A 25 20.67 -10.32 3.75
CA THR A 25 19.69 -9.24 3.61
C THR A 25 19.59 -8.50 4.94
N ARG A 26 20.31 -7.37 5.07
CA ARG A 26 20.16 -6.45 6.20
C ARG A 26 18.81 -5.75 6.09
N ALA A 27 17.87 -6.13 6.95
CA ALA A 27 16.65 -5.37 7.17
C ALA A 27 17.01 -4.03 7.85
N PHE A 28 16.59 -2.91 7.25
CA PHE A 28 16.69 -1.61 7.91
C PHE A 28 15.59 -1.51 8.96
N SER A 29 15.93 -1.90 10.19
CA SER A 29 15.04 -1.79 11.36
C SER A 29 14.70 -0.32 11.63
N ASN A 30 13.48 0.11 11.34
CA ASN A 30 12.90 1.34 11.89
C ASN A 30 12.26 1.00 13.24
N ARG A 31 13.06 0.97 14.31
CA ARG A 31 12.52 1.03 15.67
C ARG A 31 12.13 2.48 15.98
N PRO A 32 10.93 2.76 16.49
CA PRO A 32 10.64 4.01 17.16
C PRO A 32 11.40 4.04 18.48
N ALA A 33 12.22 5.06 18.69
CA ALA A 33 12.64 5.41 20.03
C ALA A 33 11.42 5.94 20.80
N LEU A 34 11.23 5.44 22.04
CA LEU A 34 10.23 5.93 22.99
C LEU A 34 10.20 7.46 23.00
N ARG A 35 9.01 8.05 22.81
CA ARG A 35 8.80 9.49 23.01
C ARG A 35 8.76 9.78 24.51
N THR A 36 9.90 10.18 25.05
CA THR A 36 9.92 11.22 26.08
C THR A 36 9.63 12.56 25.39
N ASN A 37 8.67 13.31 25.91
CA ASN A 37 8.31 14.65 25.45
C ASN A 37 9.47 15.62 25.70
N THR A 38 10.38 15.73 24.74
CA THR A 38 11.26 16.88 24.52
C THR A 38 11.38 17.10 23.02
N SER A 39 11.23 18.33 22.52
CA SER A 39 11.42 18.63 21.09
C SER A 39 12.87 18.32 20.71
N ALA A 40 13.13 17.14 20.13
CA ALA A 40 14.49 16.73 19.76
C ALA A 40 15.07 17.72 18.73
N SER A 41 16.21 18.34 19.05
CA SER A 41 16.89 19.29 18.17
C SER A 41 17.46 18.60 16.92
N ALA A 42 17.70 19.35 15.84
CA ALA A 42 18.34 18.82 14.61
C ALA A 42 19.66 18.09 14.92
N SER A 43 20.39 18.57 15.93
CA SER A 43 21.65 17.97 16.38
C SER A 43 21.45 16.58 16.99
N SER A 44 20.43 16.41 17.83
CA SER A 44 20.10 15.12 18.45
C SER A 44 19.69 14.09 17.39
N ILE A 45 18.84 14.48 16.44
CA ILE A 45 18.38 13.62 15.35
C ILE A 45 19.54 13.23 14.42
N ALA A 46 20.40 14.18 14.06
CA ALA A 46 21.57 13.91 13.21
C ALA A 46 22.55 12.93 13.88
N THR A 47 22.78 13.10 15.19
CA THR A 47 23.66 12.20 15.96
C THR A 47 23.08 10.79 16.03
N SER A 48 21.80 10.67 16.38
CA SER A 48 21.10 9.38 16.45
C SER A 48 21.11 8.66 15.10
N PHE A 49 20.85 9.37 14.01
CA PHE A 49 20.92 8.84 12.65
C PHE A 49 22.32 8.31 12.32
N LEU A 50 23.37 9.10 12.56
CA LEU A 50 24.74 8.66 12.27
C LEU A 50 25.14 7.43 13.09
N THR A 51 24.82 7.40 14.39
CA THR A 51 25.10 6.25 15.27
C THR A 51 24.41 4.98 14.79
N ARG A 52 23.15 5.07 14.33
CA ARG A 52 22.41 3.93 13.76
C ARG A 52 23.12 3.33 12.55
N PHE A 53 23.61 4.13 11.61
CA PHE A 53 24.27 3.60 10.42
C PHE A 53 25.72 3.18 10.67
N GLN A 54 26.39 3.77 11.66
CA GLN A 54 27.68 3.28 12.13
C GLN A 54 27.57 1.89 12.78
N SER A 55 26.49 1.60 13.51
CA SER A 55 26.26 0.27 14.10
C SER A 55 25.82 -0.76 13.08
N LEU A 56 24.96 -0.40 12.12
CA LEU A 56 24.50 -1.30 11.06
C LEU A 56 25.60 -1.65 10.06
N GLY A 57 26.53 -0.73 9.77
CA GLY A 57 27.61 -0.91 8.79
C GLY A 57 27.16 -0.76 7.32
N PRO A 58 28.09 -0.91 6.35
CA PRO A 58 27.82 -0.70 4.92
C PRO A 58 26.81 -1.70 4.34
N LEU A 59 25.84 -1.24 3.57
CA LEU A 59 24.94 -2.13 2.81
C LEU A 59 25.60 -2.50 1.47
N THR A 60 25.58 -3.78 1.10
CA THR A 60 26.11 -4.25 -0.18
C THR A 60 25.04 -4.97 -0.98
N ARG A 61 24.91 -4.63 -2.27
CA ARG A 61 23.99 -5.27 -3.22
C ARG A 61 24.73 -5.61 -4.51
N THR A 62 24.23 -6.59 -5.25
CA THR A 62 24.79 -7.00 -6.54
C THR A 62 23.73 -6.88 -7.63
N GLN A 63 24.11 -6.38 -8.80
CA GLN A 63 23.25 -6.31 -9.98
C GLN A 63 24.07 -6.59 -11.24
N THR A 64 23.54 -7.40 -12.14
CA THR A 64 24.04 -7.48 -13.52
C THR A 64 23.55 -6.27 -14.30
N LEU A 65 24.47 -5.48 -14.87
CA LEU A 65 24.12 -4.27 -15.62
C LEU A 65 23.45 -4.64 -16.95
N ASP A 66 22.14 -4.51 -17.04
CA ASP A 66 21.39 -4.91 -18.23
C ASP A 66 21.49 -3.88 -19.37
N ALA A 67 21.38 -4.38 -20.60
CA ALA A 67 21.45 -3.60 -21.83
C ALA A 67 20.24 -2.67 -22.02
N ASN A 68 19.07 -3.08 -21.52
CA ASN A 68 17.80 -2.42 -21.76
C ASN A 68 17.72 -1.09 -20.98
N GLN A 69 18.13 -1.08 -19.72
CA GLN A 69 18.14 0.13 -18.89
C GLN A 69 19.09 1.20 -19.46
N LEU A 70 20.26 0.80 -19.99
CA LEU A 70 21.17 1.69 -20.71
C LEU A 70 20.55 2.26 -22.00
N GLN A 71 19.87 1.42 -22.78
CA GLN A 71 19.20 1.83 -24.01
C GLN A 71 18.07 2.81 -23.72
N LEU A 72 17.20 2.51 -22.76
CA LEU A 72 16.09 3.37 -22.36
C LEU A 72 16.57 4.72 -21.81
N LEU A 73 17.70 4.76 -21.08
CA LEU A 73 18.33 6.01 -20.68
C LEU A 73 18.73 6.85 -21.90
N SER A 74 19.43 6.27 -22.88
CA SER A 74 19.82 7.03 -24.08
C SER A 74 18.62 7.56 -24.87
N LEU A 75 17.55 6.77 -24.98
CA LEU A 75 16.29 7.19 -25.62
C LEU A 75 15.60 8.30 -24.84
N THR A 76 15.66 8.25 -23.50
CA THR A 76 15.13 9.30 -22.61
C THR A 76 15.90 10.60 -22.74
N LEU A 77 17.21 10.54 -22.89
CA LEU A 77 18.07 11.71 -23.13
C LEU A 77 17.95 12.27 -24.57
N ASN A 78 17.12 11.66 -25.42
CA ASN A 78 17.00 11.97 -26.85
C ASN A 78 18.36 11.91 -27.58
N ARG A 79 19.17 10.90 -27.24
CA ARG A 79 20.52 10.72 -27.80
C ARG A 79 20.56 9.53 -28.75
N PRO A 80 20.99 9.72 -30.02
CA PRO A 80 21.06 8.63 -31.00
C PRO A 80 22.25 7.69 -30.77
N SER A 81 23.21 8.05 -29.92
CA SER A 81 24.41 7.25 -29.60
C SER A 81 24.86 7.50 -28.15
N LEU A 82 25.50 6.51 -27.52
CA LEU A 82 25.95 6.58 -26.11
C LEU A 82 27.13 7.55 -25.94
N PHE A 83 28.06 7.52 -26.88
CA PHE A 83 29.24 8.38 -26.96
C PHE A 83 29.65 8.58 -28.42
N PRO A 84 30.47 9.60 -28.73
CA PRO A 84 30.96 9.82 -30.09
C PRO A 84 31.53 8.53 -30.70
N ASN A 85 31.12 8.19 -31.93
CA ASN A 85 31.51 6.98 -32.66
C ASN A 85 30.94 5.63 -32.16
N SER A 86 30.08 5.62 -31.14
CA SER A 86 29.29 4.41 -30.81
C SER A 86 28.19 4.16 -31.84
N PRO A 87 27.76 2.90 -32.06
CA PRO A 87 26.67 2.58 -32.98
C PRO A 87 25.39 3.35 -32.64
N SER A 88 24.62 3.73 -33.67
CA SER A 88 23.35 4.40 -33.45
C SER A 88 22.31 3.46 -32.84
N LEU A 89 21.52 3.99 -31.91
CA LEU A 89 20.49 3.26 -31.16
C LEU A 89 19.09 3.38 -31.78
N SER A 90 18.92 4.20 -32.83
CA SER A 90 17.59 4.62 -33.29
C SER A 90 16.85 3.60 -34.19
N ASN A 91 17.43 2.45 -34.53
CA ASN A 91 16.82 1.49 -35.47
C ASN A 91 17.15 -0.01 -35.23
N THR A 92 17.63 -0.41 -34.04
CA THR A 92 18.09 -1.79 -33.83
C THR A 92 17.09 -2.61 -33.01
N PRO A 93 16.49 -3.69 -33.55
CA PRO A 93 15.72 -4.67 -32.76
C PRO A 93 16.60 -5.52 -31.83
N THR A 94 17.92 -5.33 -31.88
CA THR A 94 18.92 -6.05 -31.09
C THR A 94 19.38 -5.23 -29.89
N SER A 95 19.31 -5.80 -28.69
CA SER A 95 19.85 -5.22 -27.45
C SER A 95 21.33 -4.84 -27.59
N LEU A 96 21.77 -3.78 -26.91
CA LEU A 96 23.20 -3.40 -26.82
C LEU A 96 24.10 -4.62 -26.50
N PRO A 97 25.23 -4.82 -27.20
CA PRO A 97 26.08 -5.98 -26.97
C PRO A 97 26.64 -6.06 -25.54
N THR A 98 26.74 -7.28 -25.01
CA THR A 98 27.50 -7.55 -23.78
C THR A 98 28.92 -7.01 -23.90
N GLY A 99 29.42 -6.35 -22.85
CA GLY A 99 30.72 -5.69 -22.82
C GLY A 99 30.69 -4.21 -23.23
N THR A 100 29.55 -3.68 -23.70
CA THR A 100 29.39 -2.24 -24.01
C THR A 100 29.70 -1.40 -22.76
N PRO A 101 30.66 -0.46 -22.81
CA PRO A 101 31.03 0.34 -21.65
C PRO A 101 29.97 1.43 -21.36
N LEU A 102 29.68 1.63 -20.07
CA LEU A 102 28.78 2.68 -19.60
C LEU A 102 29.49 4.05 -19.59
N PRO A 103 28.89 5.10 -20.19
CA PRO A 103 29.39 6.46 -20.03
C PRO A 103 29.40 6.95 -18.58
N ALA A 104 30.28 7.92 -18.29
CA ALA A 104 30.35 8.57 -16.97
C ALA A 104 28.97 9.13 -16.56
N GLY A 105 28.50 8.76 -15.36
CA GLY A 105 27.20 9.18 -14.82
C GLY A 105 26.04 8.25 -15.17
N TYR A 106 26.20 7.31 -16.10
CA TYR A 106 25.10 6.42 -16.50
C TYR A 106 24.89 5.27 -15.50
N HIS A 107 25.77 5.11 -14.51
CA HIS A 107 25.55 4.21 -13.37
C HIS A 107 24.36 4.65 -12.51
N LEU A 108 23.89 5.91 -12.63
CA LEU A 108 22.82 6.49 -11.81
C LEU A 108 21.43 5.88 -12.07
N VAL A 109 21.22 5.19 -13.18
CA VAL A 109 19.95 4.47 -13.45
C VAL A 109 19.96 3.05 -12.92
N TYR A 110 21.11 2.52 -12.48
CA TYR A 110 21.21 1.18 -11.92
C TYR A 110 21.10 1.21 -10.39
N PHE A 111 20.95 0.02 -9.79
CA PHE A 111 20.75 -0.19 -8.36
C PHE A 111 19.56 0.59 -7.82
N THR A 112 18.44 0.49 -8.54
CA THR A 112 17.21 1.20 -8.18
C THR A 112 16.71 0.78 -6.79
N PRO A 113 16.07 1.70 -6.05
CA PRO A 113 15.39 1.36 -4.82
C PRO A 113 14.31 0.30 -5.10
N ALA A 114 14.10 -0.63 -4.17
CA ALA A 114 13.09 -1.68 -4.27
C ALA A 114 12.13 -1.58 -3.09
N PHE A 115 11.46 -0.43 -2.99
CA PHE A 115 10.49 -0.12 -1.94
C PHE A 115 9.08 -0.26 -2.49
N LEU A 116 8.19 -0.83 -1.68
CA LEU A 116 6.76 -0.75 -1.93
C LEU A 116 6.28 0.69 -1.78
N GLU A 117 5.19 1.05 -2.45
CA GLU A 117 4.69 2.43 -2.44
C GLU A 117 4.36 2.93 -1.02
N ASN A 118 3.91 2.03 -0.14
CA ASN A 118 3.61 2.33 1.26
C ASN A 118 4.86 2.53 2.15
N GLU A 119 6.07 2.20 1.68
CA GLU A 119 7.35 2.42 2.38
C GLU A 119 8.02 3.75 2.00
N LEU A 120 7.44 4.45 1.01
CA LEU A 120 7.92 5.76 0.55
C LEU A 120 7.51 6.88 1.51
N GLY A 121 8.27 7.97 1.49
CA GLY A 121 7.89 9.22 2.13
C GLY A 121 6.61 9.79 1.51
N ALA A 122 5.97 10.74 2.20
CA ALA A 122 4.77 11.42 1.70
C ALA A 122 5.01 12.12 0.34
N ASP A 123 6.24 12.57 0.10
CA ASP A 123 6.72 13.14 -1.16
C ASP A 123 7.05 12.08 -2.23
N GLY A 124 6.91 10.79 -1.93
CA GLY A 124 7.25 9.66 -2.81
C GLY A 124 8.74 9.31 -2.84
N THR A 125 9.57 9.87 -1.95
CA THR A 125 10.99 9.50 -1.86
C THR A 125 11.20 8.19 -1.10
N ASP A 126 12.21 7.39 -1.49
CA ASP A 126 12.64 6.25 -0.66
C ASP A 126 13.15 6.74 0.71
N THR A 127 12.94 5.93 1.75
CA THR A 127 13.19 6.30 3.15
C THR A 127 14.44 5.65 3.76
N SER A 128 15.22 4.90 2.98
CA SER A 128 16.30 4.01 3.47
C SER A 128 17.42 4.73 4.22
N TYR A 129 17.61 6.02 3.94
CA TYR A 129 18.65 6.86 4.54
C TYR A 129 18.10 8.22 4.98
N ASN A 130 16.83 8.24 5.40
CA ASN A 130 16.18 9.46 5.87
C ASN A 130 16.37 9.62 7.39
N PRO A 131 16.74 10.82 7.89
CA PRO A 131 16.67 11.15 9.30
C PRO A 131 15.24 11.02 9.85
N ALA A 132 15.13 10.92 11.17
CA ALA A 132 13.83 10.86 11.83
C ALA A 132 13.04 12.18 11.66
N SER A 133 11.72 12.10 11.83
CA SER A 133 10.83 13.26 11.87
C SER A 133 11.33 14.30 12.88
N PRO A 134 11.27 15.62 12.56
CA PRO A 134 10.58 16.22 11.42
C PRO A 134 11.40 16.34 10.13
N PHE A 135 12.68 15.93 10.08
CA PHE A 135 13.56 16.18 8.92
C PHE A 135 13.40 15.14 7.81
N THR A 136 12.22 15.07 7.19
CA THR A 136 11.87 14.04 6.20
C THR A 136 11.83 14.54 4.76
N ARG A 137 11.76 15.85 4.51
CA ARG A 137 11.70 16.42 3.15
C ARG A 137 13.10 16.44 2.51
N ARG A 138 13.31 15.62 1.48
CA ARG A 138 14.65 15.33 0.91
C ARG A 138 14.96 16.14 -0.34
N MET A 139 16.15 16.74 -0.42
CA MET A 139 16.66 17.43 -1.61
C MET A 139 18.08 16.97 -1.98
N TRP A 140 18.37 17.01 -3.29
CA TRP A 140 19.69 16.74 -3.85
C TRP A 140 20.54 18.02 -3.87
N ALA A 141 21.53 18.13 -2.97
CA ALA A 141 22.30 19.37 -2.82
C ALA A 141 23.64 19.39 -3.55
N GLY A 142 24.22 18.22 -3.86
CA GLY A 142 25.53 18.13 -4.50
C GLY A 142 26.24 16.83 -4.19
N GLY A 143 27.51 16.75 -4.56
CA GLY A 143 28.32 15.57 -4.34
C GLY A 143 29.63 15.59 -5.12
N GLU A 144 30.31 14.44 -5.11
CA GLU A 144 31.47 14.17 -5.94
C GLU A 144 31.43 12.76 -6.50
N VAL A 145 31.82 12.58 -7.76
CA VAL A 145 31.99 11.25 -8.37
C VAL A 145 33.44 11.10 -8.81
N HIS A 146 34.07 9.98 -8.46
CA HIS A 146 35.43 9.63 -8.85
C HIS A 146 35.41 8.33 -9.65
N TRP A 147 36.24 8.26 -10.69
CA TRP A 147 36.44 7.06 -11.51
C TRP A 147 37.88 6.54 -11.33
N PRO A 148 38.12 5.65 -10.34
CA PRO A 148 39.43 5.06 -10.13
C PRO A 148 39.92 4.32 -11.36
N ARG A 149 41.24 4.37 -11.58
CA ARG A 149 41.90 3.54 -12.59
C ARG A 149 42.35 2.23 -11.98
N ARG A 150 42.47 1.22 -12.83
CA ARG A 150 43.06 -0.07 -12.46
C ARG A 150 44.54 0.10 -12.10
N LYS A 151 45.12 -0.94 -11.49
CA LYS A 151 46.55 -0.96 -11.11
C LYS A 151 47.52 -0.73 -12.28
N ASP A 152 47.11 -1.06 -13.51
CA ASP A 152 47.88 -0.85 -14.73
C ASP A 152 47.69 0.54 -15.37
N GLY A 153 46.93 1.43 -14.72
CA GLY A 153 46.66 2.79 -15.21
C GLY A 153 45.56 2.87 -16.27
N LYS A 154 44.93 1.76 -16.67
CA LYS A 154 43.79 1.79 -17.60
C LYS A 154 42.49 2.16 -16.88
N PRO A 155 41.50 2.76 -17.58
CA PRO A 155 40.18 3.02 -17.01
C PRO A 155 39.49 1.70 -16.64
N ASN A 156 38.81 1.69 -15.49
CA ASN A 156 37.95 0.59 -15.09
C ASN A 156 36.50 0.91 -15.47
N TYR A 157 36.03 0.40 -16.61
CA TYR A 157 34.66 0.66 -17.07
C TYR A 157 33.68 -0.30 -16.43
N LEU A 158 32.51 0.23 -16.04
CA LEU A 158 31.31 -0.58 -15.90
C LEU A 158 30.81 -0.98 -17.29
N ARG A 159 30.33 -2.22 -17.46
CA ARG A 159 29.92 -2.75 -18.76
C ARG A 159 28.58 -3.47 -18.72
N VAL A 160 27.85 -3.44 -19.85
CA VAL A 160 26.65 -4.25 -20.05
C VAL A 160 26.97 -5.75 -19.89
N GLY A 161 26.12 -6.47 -19.17
CA GLY A 161 26.27 -7.88 -18.82
C GLY A 161 27.31 -8.17 -17.73
N GLN A 162 27.96 -7.14 -17.18
CA GLN A 162 28.88 -7.27 -16.05
C GLN A 162 28.09 -7.35 -14.74
N GLU A 163 28.47 -8.29 -13.86
CA GLU A 163 28.00 -8.29 -12.48
C GLU A 163 28.77 -7.25 -11.67
N VAL A 164 28.06 -6.32 -11.05
CA VAL A 164 28.63 -5.21 -10.30
C VAL A 164 28.10 -5.26 -8.88
N GLN A 165 28.98 -5.01 -7.92
CA GLN A 165 28.66 -4.91 -6.51
C GLN A 165 28.66 -3.44 -6.09
N GLU A 166 27.55 -2.96 -5.55
CA GLU A 166 27.40 -1.63 -4.98
C GLU A 166 27.46 -1.72 -3.45
N THR A 167 28.30 -0.90 -2.83
CA THR A 167 28.40 -0.79 -1.37
C THR A 167 28.11 0.63 -0.91
N THR A 168 27.02 0.83 -0.17
CA THR A 168 26.57 2.12 0.35
C THR A 168 27.02 2.33 1.80
N ARG A 169 27.58 3.50 2.12
CA ARG A 169 28.02 3.93 3.44
C ARG A 169 27.49 5.32 3.76
N VAL A 170 26.92 5.51 4.95
CA VAL A 170 26.66 6.85 5.51
C VAL A 170 27.99 7.38 6.07
N LEU A 171 28.46 8.50 5.53
CA LEU A 171 29.71 9.15 5.92
C LEU A 171 29.50 10.17 7.05
N SER A 172 28.42 10.95 6.98
CA SER A 172 28.14 12.03 7.93
C SER A 172 26.65 12.37 7.99
N ALA A 173 26.24 12.98 9.11
CA ALA A 173 24.96 13.64 9.27
C ALA A 173 25.18 14.92 10.08
N GLU A 174 25.09 16.07 9.43
CA GLU A 174 25.45 17.38 10.00
C GLU A 174 24.21 18.28 10.12
N PRO A 175 23.83 18.74 11.31
CA PRO A 175 22.81 19.77 11.46
C PRO A 175 23.34 21.11 10.92
N LYS A 176 22.54 21.82 10.14
CA LYS A 176 22.85 23.17 9.61
C LYS A 176 21.64 24.07 9.71
N VAL A 177 21.89 25.37 9.82
CA VAL A 177 20.86 26.40 9.78
C VAL A 177 20.99 27.17 8.46
N VAL A 178 19.90 27.33 7.74
CA VAL A 178 19.84 28.09 6.49
C VAL A 178 20.02 29.57 6.81
N ARG A 179 21.17 30.14 6.44
CA ARG A 179 21.54 31.54 6.77
C ARG A 179 20.47 32.59 6.39
N LYS A 180 19.70 32.37 5.32
CA LYS A 180 18.70 33.32 4.82
C LYS A 180 17.36 33.25 5.56
N THR A 181 16.95 32.05 5.99
CA THR A 181 15.59 31.81 6.54
C THR A 181 15.61 31.43 8.02
N GLY A 182 16.76 31.12 8.60
CA GLY A 182 16.88 30.59 9.95
C GLY A 182 16.38 29.15 10.12
N GLU A 183 15.96 28.49 9.04
CA GLU A 183 15.41 27.12 9.09
C GLU A 183 16.52 26.09 9.37
N GLU A 184 16.27 25.17 10.31
CA GLU A 184 17.16 24.03 10.53
C GLU A 184 17.03 23.00 9.40
N MET A 185 18.13 22.31 9.09
CA MET A 185 18.19 21.19 8.15
C MET A 185 19.27 20.19 8.58
N ILE A 186 19.20 18.96 8.08
CA ILE A 186 20.25 17.94 8.26
C ILE A 186 20.88 17.65 6.90
N VAL A 187 22.21 17.70 6.82
CA VAL A 187 22.96 17.32 5.62
C VAL A 187 23.56 15.94 5.83
N VAL A 188 23.10 14.96 5.06
CA VAL A 188 23.58 13.58 5.12
C VAL A 188 24.53 13.31 3.96
N GLY A 189 25.76 12.92 4.29
CA GLY A 189 26.77 12.47 3.32
C GLY A 189 26.69 10.95 3.14
N VAL A 190 26.55 10.48 1.91
CA VAL A 190 26.49 9.05 1.56
C VAL A 190 27.51 8.74 0.48
N GLU A 191 28.27 7.65 0.63
CA GLU A 191 29.17 7.10 -0.39
C GLU A 191 28.60 5.81 -0.95
N LYS A 192 28.58 5.68 -2.28
CA LYS A 192 28.26 4.48 -3.01
C LYS A 192 29.49 4.04 -3.81
N GLU A 193 29.96 2.84 -3.52
CA GLU A 193 31.14 2.26 -4.15
C GLU A 193 30.74 1.12 -5.08
N PHE A 194 31.05 1.26 -6.37
CA PHE A 194 30.73 0.27 -7.40
C PHE A 194 32.00 -0.50 -7.77
N ARG A 195 32.00 -1.81 -7.48
CA ARG A 195 33.11 -2.73 -7.77
C ARG A 195 32.70 -3.75 -8.83
N ASN A 196 33.65 -4.04 -9.71
CA ASN A 196 33.59 -5.16 -10.64
C ASN A 196 34.82 -6.08 -10.41
N GLU A 197 35.04 -7.04 -11.30
CA GLU A 197 36.17 -7.98 -11.23
C GLU A 197 37.56 -7.31 -11.22
N ASP A 198 37.65 -6.08 -11.75
CA ASP A 198 38.88 -5.29 -11.86
C ASP A 198 39.10 -4.35 -10.65
N GLY A 199 38.17 -4.35 -9.67
CA GLY A 199 38.21 -3.51 -8.47
C GLY A 199 37.17 -2.38 -8.49
N VAL A 200 37.44 -1.26 -7.81
CA VAL A 200 36.50 -0.12 -7.78
C VAL A 200 36.50 0.59 -9.13
N ALA A 201 35.32 0.70 -9.74
CA ALA A 201 35.12 1.41 -11.01
C ALA A 201 34.56 2.83 -10.80
N VAL A 202 33.68 3.00 -9.81
CA VAL A 202 33.07 4.30 -9.48
C VAL A 202 32.96 4.47 -7.97
N LEU A 203 33.32 5.66 -7.47
CA LEU A 203 33.00 6.13 -6.12
C LEU A 203 32.08 7.35 -6.26
N ASP A 204 30.83 7.22 -5.85
CA ASP A 204 29.78 8.25 -5.94
C ASP A 204 29.40 8.73 -4.54
N ARG A 205 29.82 9.94 -4.18
CA ARG A 205 29.50 10.57 -2.90
C ARG A 205 28.43 11.64 -3.10
N ARG A 206 27.37 11.54 -2.32
CA ARG A 206 26.17 12.38 -2.43
C ARG A 206 25.94 13.12 -1.13
N ASN A 207 25.49 14.37 -1.25
CA ASN A 207 25.03 15.18 -0.14
C ASN A 207 23.53 15.39 -0.28
N TRP A 208 22.76 14.73 0.59
CA TRP A 208 21.32 14.93 0.71
C TRP A 208 21.02 15.93 1.80
N VAL A 209 20.09 16.84 1.53
CA VAL A 209 19.61 17.81 2.51
C VAL A 209 18.20 17.43 2.91
N PHE A 210 17.96 17.35 4.21
CA PHE A 210 16.68 17.06 4.82
C PHE A 210 16.16 18.28 5.56
N ARG A 211 14.99 18.77 5.15
CA ARG A 211 14.27 19.88 5.81
C ARG A 211 13.08 19.36 6.60
N LYS A 212 12.53 20.21 7.46
CA LYS A 212 11.32 19.89 8.21
C LYS A 212 10.17 19.57 7.25
N ALA A 213 9.38 18.56 7.58
CA ALA A 213 8.15 18.23 6.90
C ALA A 213 7.20 19.45 6.92
N LEU A 214 6.43 19.61 5.86
CA LEU A 214 5.42 20.67 5.79
C LEU A 214 4.24 20.26 6.67
N THR A 215 3.94 21.04 7.71
CA THR A 215 2.92 20.74 8.73
C THR A 215 1.54 21.29 8.42
N SER A 216 1.34 22.04 7.34
CA SER A 216 0.01 22.51 6.91
C SER A 216 -0.23 22.28 5.42
N LEU A 217 -1.42 21.75 5.10
CA LEU A 217 -2.05 21.84 3.76
C LEU A 217 -2.79 23.18 3.60
N SER A 218 -2.41 24.21 4.37
CA SER A 218 -2.95 25.54 4.16
C SER A 218 -2.27 26.10 2.91
N PRO A 219 -3.01 26.43 1.84
CA PRO A 219 -2.41 27.17 0.74
C PRO A 219 -1.99 28.51 1.33
N THR A 220 -0.69 28.72 1.50
CA THR A 220 -0.15 30.05 1.75
C THR A 220 -0.38 30.83 0.46
N ALA A 221 -1.56 31.44 0.37
CA ALA A 221 -1.96 32.37 -0.67
C ALA A 221 -1.12 33.65 -0.55
N SER A 222 0.15 33.56 -0.89
CA SER A 222 0.99 34.70 -1.20
C SER A 222 2.30 34.19 -1.82
N SER A 223 2.44 34.33 -3.14
CA SER A 223 3.67 34.18 -3.95
C SER A 223 3.99 32.83 -4.64
N THR A 224 3.02 32.06 -5.12
CA THR A 224 3.36 31.01 -6.10
C THR A 224 3.90 31.68 -7.38
N PRO A 225 5.12 31.36 -7.85
CA PRO A 225 5.67 31.96 -9.05
C PRO A 225 4.76 31.71 -10.27
N PRO A 226 4.70 32.62 -11.26
CA PRO A 226 3.88 32.43 -12.45
C PRO A 226 4.23 31.11 -13.12
N ALA A 227 3.21 30.36 -13.58
CA ALA A 227 3.40 29.05 -14.21
C ALA A 227 4.41 29.10 -15.37
N THR A 228 5.18 28.03 -15.54
CA THR A 228 5.97 27.88 -16.77
C THR A 228 5.02 27.82 -17.97
N LYS A 229 5.39 28.47 -19.08
CA LYS A 229 4.59 28.40 -20.31
C LYS A 229 4.67 26.98 -20.87
N ALA A 230 3.51 26.39 -21.17
CA ALA A 230 3.44 25.08 -21.79
C ALA A 230 4.22 25.05 -23.11
N PHE A 231 5.05 24.03 -23.29
CA PHE A 231 5.81 23.78 -24.50
C PHE A 231 5.36 22.46 -25.13
N ASN A 232 4.95 22.50 -26.39
CA ASN A 232 4.39 21.34 -27.10
C ASN A 232 5.42 20.62 -27.98
N GLY A 233 6.70 21.00 -27.91
CA GLY A 233 7.77 20.40 -28.70
C GLY A 233 8.52 19.28 -27.95
N PRO A 234 9.36 18.50 -28.65
CA PRO A 234 10.22 17.51 -28.00
C PRO A 234 11.34 18.20 -27.20
N ALA A 235 11.94 17.46 -26.26
CA ALA A 235 13.15 17.91 -25.59
C ALA A 235 14.25 18.28 -26.61
N SER A 236 14.88 19.42 -26.41
CA SER A 236 15.89 19.98 -27.31
C SER A 236 17.26 20.04 -26.66
N SER A 237 18.30 19.89 -27.49
CA SER A 237 19.69 20.02 -27.08
C SER A 237 20.51 20.58 -28.25
N SER A 238 21.17 21.72 -28.05
CA SER A 238 22.06 22.32 -29.04
C SER A 238 23.35 22.77 -28.39
N THR A 239 24.49 22.39 -28.96
CA THR A 239 25.81 22.76 -28.42
C THR A 239 26.50 23.77 -29.33
N GLN A 240 26.98 24.86 -28.74
CA GLN A 240 27.82 25.86 -29.39
C GLN A 240 29.18 25.86 -28.70
N THR A 241 30.25 26.00 -29.47
CA THR A 241 31.63 26.05 -28.96
C THR A 241 32.28 27.33 -29.45
N SER A 242 32.83 28.11 -28.52
CA SER A 242 33.65 29.29 -28.79
C SER A 242 34.92 29.17 -27.97
N ASP A 243 36.06 29.02 -28.63
CA ASP A 243 37.37 28.81 -28.00
C ASP A 243 37.36 27.66 -26.97
N ASN A 244 37.68 27.96 -25.71
CA ASN A 244 37.69 27.01 -24.59
C ASN A 244 36.35 26.94 -23.84
N VAL A 245 35.28 27.55 -24.39
CA VAL A 245 33.96 27.60 -23.78
C VAL A 245 32.96 26.84 -24.63
N HIS A 246 32.32 25.83 -24.03
CA HIS A 246 31.28 25.01 -24.63
C HIS A 246 29.95 25.26 -23.94
N THR A 247 28.95 25.73 -24.67
CA THR A 247 27.61 25.99 -24.14
C THR A 247 26.60 25.05 -24.77
N ARG A 248 25.86 24.31 -23.94
CA ARG A 248 24.72 23.49 -24.36
C ARG A 248 23.42 24.07 -23.83
N THR A 249 22.56 24.50 -24.74
CA THR A 249 21.18 24.88 -24.41
C THR A 249 20.33 23.62 -24.40
N LEU A 250 19.57 23.45 -23.32
CA LEU A 250 18.70 22.29 -23.07
C LEU A 250 17.30 22.74 -22.70
N ARG A 251 16.30 21.96 -23.11
CA ARG A 251 14.94 21.99 -22.55
C ARG A 251 14.51 20.58 -22.18
N GLN A 252 14.30 20.35 -20.88
CA GLN A 252 13.74 19.09 -20.39
C GLN A 252 12.22 19.21 -20.33
N THR A 253 11.50 18.24 -20.87
CA THR A 253 10.04 18.23 -20.85
C THR A 253 9.51 17.38 -19.69
N ALA A 254 8.24 17.54 -19.35
CA ALA A 254 7.53 16.67 -18.41
C ALA A 254 7.66 15.19 -18.80
N VAL A 255 7.67 14.89 -20.11
CA VAL A 255 7.89 13.53 -20.63
C VAL A 255 9.29 13.02 -20.32
N THR A 256 10.33 13.85 -20.48
CA THR A 256 11.70 13.45 -20.12
C THR A 256 11.82 13.20 -18.61
N LEU A 257 11.22 14.06 -17.78
CA LEU A 257 11.27 13.91 -16.33
C LEU A 257 10.54 12.64 -15.87
N PHE A 258 9.35 12.36 -16.42
CA PHE A 258 8.60 11.14 -16.16
C PHE A 258 9.40 9.89 -16.54
N ARG A 259 9.98 9.85 -17.75
CA ARG A 259 10.80 8.72 -18.22
C ARG A 259 12.03 8.52 -17.34
N PHE A 260 12.69 9.58 -16.90
CA PHE A 260 13.85 9.49 -16.02
C PHE A 260 13.46 9.00 -14.60
N SER A 261 12.33 9.46 -14.07
CA SER A 261 11.76 8.94 -12.82
C SER A 261 11.43 7.45 -12.90
N ALA A 262 10.83 6.99 -14.01
CA ALA A 262 10.57 5.57 -14.23
C ALA A 262 11.87 4.74 -14.33
N LEU A 263 12.88 5.25 -15.05
CA LEU A 263 14.17 4.57 -15.21
C LEU A 263 14.97 4.40 -13.91
N THR A 264 14.87 5.40 -13.04
CA THR A 264 15.57 5.42 -11.74
C THR A 264 14.72 4.85 -10.61
N PHE A 265 13.48 4.43 -10.91
CA PHE A 265 12.46 4.03 -9.95
C PHE A 265 12.33 5.04 -8.79
N ASN A 266 12.27 6.33 -9.16
CA ASN A 266 12.22 7.47 -8.25
C ASN A 266 10.88 8.22 -8.38
N PRO A 267 9.87 7.86 -7.58
CA PRO A 267 8.53 8.46 -7.61
C PRO A 267 8.42 9.72 -6.74
N HIS A 268 9.49 10.50 -6.59
CA HIS A 268 9.46 11.79 -5.91
C HIS A 268 8.55 12.79 -6.65
N LYS A 269 7.47 13.19 -6.00
CA LYS A 269 6.33 13.94 -6.56
C LYS A 269 6.71 15.30 -7.16
N ILE A 270 7.78 15.94 -6.70
CA ILE A 270 8.27 17.19 -7.31
C ILE A 270 8.68 17.04 -8.78
N HIS A 271 8.89 15.82 -9.28
CA HIS A 271 9.34 15.59 -10.66
C HIS A 271 8.22 15.30 -11.66
N TYR A 272 7.00 15.00 -11.21
CA TYR A 272 5.88 14.62 -12.11
C TYR A 272 4.50 15.12 -11.67
N SER A 273 4.31 15.46 -10.39
CA SER A 273 3.02 15.97 -9.89
C SER A 273 3.09 17.49 -9.77
N THR A 274 2.54 18.19 -10.76
CA THR A 274 2.43 19.65 -10.74
C THR A 274 1.67 20.17 -9.50
N PRO A 275 0.53 19.58 -9.07
CA PRO A 275 -0.15 20.01 -7.85
C PRO A 275 0.75 19.87 -6.62
N TRP A 276 1.49 18.77 -6.47
CA TRP A 276 2.40 18.60 -5.34
C TRP A 276 3.55 19.62 -5.38
N ALA A 277 4.23 19.73 -6.53
CA ALA A 277 5.35 20.64 -6.68
C ALA A 277 4.95 22.08 -6.33
N ARG A 278 3.81 22.55 -6.83
CA ARG A 278 3.35 23.93 -6.68
C ARG A 278 2.64 24.20 -5.37
N ASP A 279 1.62 23.40 -5.07
CA ASP A 279 0.66 23.69 -4.03
C ASP A 279 1.14 23.20 -2.66
N VAL A 280 2.02 22.19 -2.64
CA VAL A 280 2.62 21.66 -1.40
C VAL A 280 4.03 22.22 -1.22
N GLU A 281 4.94 22.05 -2.19
CA GLU A 281 6.34 22.42 -2.01
C GLU A 281 6.70 23.86 -2.45
N GLY A 282 5.76 24.60 -3.02
CA GLY A 282 5.96 26.00 -3.40
C GLY A 282 6.87 26.22 -4.60
N HIS A 283 7.12 25.17 -5.40
CA HIS A 283 7.85 25.28 -6.64
C HIS A 283 7.03 25.98 -7.74
N LYS A 284 7.71 26.56 -8.72
CA LYS A 284 7.06 27.17 -9.89
C LYS A 284 6.33 26.12 -10.74
N ASP A 285 6.96 24.96 -10.92
CA ASP A 285 6.47 23.82 -11.67
C ASP A 285 7.25 22.55 -11.24
N ILE A 286 7.05 21.42 -11.91
CA ILE A 286 7.84 20.20 -11.69
C ILE A 286 9.34 20.45 -11.93
N VAL A 287 10.17 19.91 -11.04
CA VAL A 287 11.60 20.22 -10.90
C VAL A 287 12.46 19.21 -11.67
N VAL A 288 13.47 19.66 -12.40
CA VAL A 288 14.45 18.78 -13.08
C VAL A 288 15.34 18.06 -12.06
N HIS A 289 15.53 16.74 -12.23
CA HIS A 289 16.32 15.92 -11.31
C HIS A 289 17.80 16.38 -11.24
N GLY A 290 18.36 16.47 -10.03
CA GLY A 290 19.79 16.70 -9.81
C GLY A 290 20.70 15.68 -10.52
N PRO A 291 20.42 14.37 -10.44
CA PRO A 291 21.14 13.34 -11.20
C PRO A 291 21.09 13.54 -12.73
N LEU A 292 19.96 14.00 -13.28
CA LEU A 292 19.82 14.29 -14.71
C LEU A 292 20.69 15.50 -15.13
N ASN A 293 20.79 16.50 -14.26
CA ASN A 293 21.70 17.63 -14.46
C ASN A 293 23.17 17.19 -14.46
N LEU A 294 23.55 16.30 -13.53
CA LEU A 294 24.90 15.71 -13.50
C LEU A 294 25.22 14.92 -14.78
N ILE A 295 24.27 14.10 -15.25
CA ILE A 295 24.40 13.37 -16.53
C ILE A 295 24.57 14.36 -17.68
N SER A 296 23.78 15.43 -17.72
CA SER A 296 23.84 16.44 -18.78
C SER A 296 25.19 17.18 -18.81
N ILE A 297 25.78 17.45 -17.64
CA ILE A 297 27.13 18.02 -17.51
C ILE A 297 28.18 17.04 -18.07
N LEU A 298 28.13 15.78 -17.66
CA LEU A 298 29.08 14.75 -18.10
C LEU A 298 28.94 14.42 -19.60
N ASP A 299 27.73 14.51 -20.13
CA ASP A 299 27.43 14.39 -21.55
C ASP A 299 28.04 15.55 -22.35
N LEU A 300 27.84 16.79 -21.92
CA LEU A 300 28.47 17.95 -22.58
C LEU A 300 30.00 17.80 -22.57
N TRP A 301 30.56 17.50 -21.40
CA TRP A 301 32.00 17.29 -21.25
C TRP A 301 32.51 16.15 -22.14
N ARG A 302 31.76 15.06 -22.29
CA ARG A 302 32.16 13.93 -23.15
C ARG A 302 32.10 14.30 -24.63
N ASP A 303 31.04 14.98 -25.05
CA ASP A 303 30.78 15.29 -26.45
C ASP A 303 31.75 16.33 -27.02
N THR A 304 32.32 17.20 -26.17
CA THR A 304 33.26 18.25 -26.60
C THR A 304 34.71 17.78 -26.62
N ARG A 305 35.00 16.57 -26.14
CA ARG A 305 36.36 16.02 -26.11
C ARG A 305 36.71 15.37 -27.44
N LYS A 306 37.69 15.95 -28.13
CA LYS A 306 38.32 15.32 -29.30
C LYS A 306 39.20 14.14 -28.84
N ASN A 307 38.71 12.91 -29.03
CA ASN A 307 39.51 11.70 -28.89
C ASN A 307 39.82 11.10 -30.27
N GLU A 308 41.11 11.03 -30.63
CA GLU A 308 41.58 10.51 -31.92
C GLU A 308 41.47 8.98 -32.02
N GLY A 309 41.27 8.27 -30.89
CA GLY A 309 41.22 6.80 -30.83
C GLY A 309 39.83 6.17 -30.73
N GLY A 310 38.74 6.96 -30.72
CA GLY A 310 37.36 6.43 -30.62
C GLY A 310 36.99 5.74 -29.29
N GLU A 311 37.92 5.58 -28.35
CA GLU A 311 37.64 5.00 -27.03
C GLU A 311 36.83 5.95 -26.13
N LEU A 312 35.96 5.40 -25.29
CA LEU A 312 35.19 6.15 -24.29
C LEU A 312 36.15 6.82 -23.30
N VAL A 313 36.02 8.13 -23.06
CA VAL A 313 36.86 8.84 -22.08
C VAL A 313 36.12 9.00 -20.75
N LEU A 314 36.79 8.70 -19.63
CA LEU A 314 36.31 8.97 -18.28
C LEU A 314 37.08 10.14 -17.65
N PRO A 315 36.40 11.05 -16.93
CA PRO A 315 37.07 12.07 -16.12
C PRO A 315 37.71 11.42 -14.88
N GLU A 316 38.64 12.12 -14.22
CA GLU A 316 39.17 11.63 -12.93
C GLU A 316 38.11 11.75 -11.85
N LYS A 317 37.56 12.95 -11.74
CA LYS A 317 36.65 13.34 -10.67
C LYS A 317 35.75 14.46 -11.16
N ILE A 318 34.52 14.50 -10.69
CA ILE A 318 33.66 15.68 -10.75
C ILE A 318 33.19 16.02 -9.34
N SER A 319 33.24 17.29 -8.96
CA SER A 319 32.54 17.83 -7.79
C SER A 319 31.42 18.74 -8.28
N TYR A 320 30.26 18.71 -7.64
CA TYR A 320 29.11 19.52 -8.06
C TYR A 320 28.24 19.95 -6.88
N ARG A 321 27.57 21.09 -7.03
CA ARG A 321 26.68 21.67 -6.02
C ARG A 321 25.48 22.33 -6.68
N ALA A 322 24.29 21.90 -6.29
CA ALA A 322 23.03 22.53 -6.66
C ALA A 322 22.78 23.78 -5.79
N THR A 323 22.33 24.86 -6.41
CA THR A 323 22.11 26.17 -5.77
C THR A 323 20.72 26.73 -6.02
N SER A 324 20.03 26.32 -7.09
CA SER A 324 18.65 26.70 -7.40
C SER A 324 17.95 25.59 -8.20
N PRO A 325 16.62 25.39 -8.06
CA PRO A 325 15.88 24.45 -8.92
C PRO A 325 15.82 24.92 -10.37
N LEU A 326 15.66 23.96 -11.28
CA LEU A 326 15.30 24.13 -12.69
C LEU A 326 13.94 23.49 -12.91
N TYR A 327 13.15 24.02 -13.84
CA TYR A 327 11.78 23.57 -14.07
C TYR A 327 11.61 22.95 -15.45
N ALA A 328 10.67 22.01 -15.58
CA ALA A 328 10.31 21.46 -16.89
C ALA A 328 9.83 22.55 -17.84
N GLU A 329 10.00 22.32 -19.14
CA GLU A 329 9.65 23.21 -20.26
C GLU A 329 10.48 24.51 -20.36
N GLU A 330 11.30 24.83 -19.37
CA GLU A 330 12.22 25.97 -19.44
C GLU A 330 13.51 25.63 -20.17
N GLU A 331 13.98 26.59 -20.98
CA GLU A 331 15.33 26.52 -21.54
C GLU A 331 16.36 26.94 -20.49
N TYR A 332 17.43 26.16 -20.38
CA TYR A 332 18.57 26.48 -19.54
C TYR A 332 19.87 26.12 -20.26
N ARG A 333 20.99 26.68 -19.80
CA ARG A 333 22.30 26.52 -20.44
C ARG A 333 23.26 25.80 -19.51
N ILE A 334 23.99 24.82 -20.04
CA ILE A 334 25.17 24.25 -19.40
C ILE A 334 26.39 24.87 -20.07
N VAL A 335 27.20 25.61 -19.31
CA VAL A 335 28.42 26.26 -19.78
C VAL A 335 29.60 25.52 -19.18
N LEU A 336 30.44 24.91 -20.02
CA LEU A 336 31.70 24.27 -19.67
C LEU A 336 32.84 25.13 -20.17
N GLU A 337 33.68 25.59 -19.26
CA GLU A 337 34.93 26.29 -19.54
C GLU A 337 36.10 25.35 -19.27
N ASP A 338 36.87 25.03 -20.31
CA ASP A 338 38.08 24.22 -20.17
C ASP A 338 39.19 25.05 -19.52
N GLY A 339 39.54 24.71 -18.27
CA GLY A 339 40.61 25.39 -17.52
C GLY A 339 42.02 24.95 -17.96
N GLY A 340 42.94 25.91 -17.96
CA GLY A 340 44.36 25.70 -18.27
C GLY A 340 45.10 24.81 -17.26
N ASP A 341 44.54 24.60 -16.07
CA ASP A 341 45.07 23.78 -14.97
C ASP A 341 44.67 22.29 -15.04
N GLY A 342 43.74 21.92 -15.95
CA GLY A 342 43.25 20.54 -16.08
C GLY A 342 41.94 20.31 -15.35
N VAL A 343 41.30 21.39 -14.90
CA VAL A 343 39.97 21.40 -14.30
C VAL A 343 39.02 22.15 -15.23
N GLY A 344 38.00 21.46 -15.74
CA GLY A 344 36.90 22.10 -16.45
C GLY A 344 35.90 22.66 -15.45
N LYS A 345 35.61 23.97 -15.51
CA LYS A 345 34.58 24.59 -14.68
C LYS A 345 33.25 24.54 -15.42
N VAL A 346 32.19 24.14 -14.73
CA VAL A 346 30.86 24.00 -15.31
C VAL A 346 29.84 24.77 -14.50
N GLN A 347 28.95 25.49 -15.18
CA GLN A 347 27.79 26.13 -14.60
C GLN A 347 26.54 25.74 -15.36
N ILE A 348 25.47 25.40 -14.64
CA ILE A 348 24.11 25.37 -15.19
C ILE A 348 23.44 26.68 -14.85
N VAL A 349 23.01 27.41 -15.88
CA VAL A 349 22.40 28.73 -15.81
C VAL A 349 20.93 28.63 -16.22
N ALA A 350 20.05 28.92 -15.27
CA ALA A 350 18.60 28.97 -15.45
C ALA A 350 18.18 30.27 -16.17
N PRO A 351 16.91 30.40 -16.60
CA PRO A 351 16.36 31.68 -17.05
C PRO A 351 16.61 32.80 -16.03
N GLY A 352 16.96 34.00 -16.52
CA GLY A 352 17.30 35.15 -15.67
C GLY A 352 18.72 35.13 -15.11
N GLU A 353 19.65 34.39 -15.73
CA GLU A 353 21.07 34.30 -15.37
C GLU A 353 21.34 33.79 -13.93
N VAL A 354 20.39 33.05 -13.36
CA VAL A 354 20.54 32.42 -12.05
C VAL A 354 21.34 31.14 -12.19
N VAL A 355 22.46 31.03 -11.46
CA VAL A 355 23.25 29.79 -11.42
C VAL A 355 22.51 28.74 -10.60
N ALA A 356 22.06 27.67 -11.26
CA ALA A 356 21.31 26.56 -10.68
C ALA A 356 22.22 25.44 -10.17
N MET A 357 23.36 25.22 -10.82
CA MET A 357 24.35 24.24 -10.39
C MET A 357 25.76 24.67 -10.78
N LYS A 358 26.74 24.41 -9.92
CA LYS A 358 28.17 24.59 -10.21
C LYS A 358 28.88 23.24 -10.15
N ALA A 359 29.83 22.99 -11.03
CA ALA A 359 30.64 21.79 -10.99
C ALA A 359 32.08 22.04 -11.46
N GLU A 360 33.00 21.18 -11.03
CA GLU A 360 34.40 21.16 -11.46
C GLU A 360 34.77 19.74 -11.88
N ILE A 361 35.25 19.57 -13.12
CA ILE A 361 35.61 18.27 -13.71
C ILE A 361 37.13 18.20 -13.85
N GLN A 362 37.76 17.30 -13.10
CA GLN A 362 39.19 17.08 -13.16
C GLN A 362 39.55 16.06 -14.25
N LEU A 363 40.53 16.42 -15.07
CA LEU A 363 41.08 15.61 -16.15
C LEU A 363 42.34 14.87 -15.67
N LYS A 364 42.39 13.53 -15.78
CA LYS A 364 43.63 12.79 -15.52
C LYS A 364 44.52 12.74 -16.76
N CYS A 365 45.79 13.10 -16.62
CA CYS A 365 46.83 12.90 -17.64
C CYS A 365 46.93 11.40 -18.00
N CYS A 366 46.92 11.08 -19.30
CA CYS A 366 46.91 9.72 -19.83
C CYS A 366 48.20 8.92 -19.56
N ARG A 367 49.22 9.55 -18.95
CA ARG A 367 50.52 8.96 -18.60
C ARG A 367 51.31 8.32 -19.73
N THR A 368 50.91 8.54 -20.99
CA THR A 368 51.83 8.40 -22.12
C THR A 368 52.91 9.48 -21.98
N HIS A 369 54.13 9.25 -22.46
CA HIS A 369 55.18 10.26 -22.38
C HIS A 369 55.55 10.76 -23.79
N PRO A 370 55.36 12.06 -24.10
CA PRO A 370 54.66 13.07 -23.31
C PRO A 370 53.14 12.79 -23.30
N CYS A 371 52.43 13.21 -22.25
CA CYS A 371 51.01 12.89 -22.15
C CYS A 371 50.20 13.78 -23.08
N THR A 372 49.11 13.26 -23.64
CA THR A 372 48.30 13.94 -24.67
C THR A 372 47.86 15.35 -24.24
N ASN A 373 47.70 15.58 -22.92
CA ASN A 373 47.38 16.90 -22.37
C ASN A 373 48.59 17.84 -22.39
N CYS A 374 49.79 17.38 -21.98
CA CYS A 374 51.02 18.18 -22.08
C CYS A 374 51.40 18.44 -23.54
N LEU A 375 51.12 17.49 -24.44
CA LEU A 375 51.28 17.66 -25.89
C LEU A 375 50.34 18.76 -26.42
N LYS A 376 49.04 18.71 -26.08
CA LYS A 376 48.06 19.74 -26.46
C LYS A 376 48.35 21.12 -25.86
N ARG A 377 48.99 21.17 -24.70
CA ARG A 377 49.42 22.41 -24.03
C ARG A 377 50.75 22.96 -24.53
N ASN A 378 51.39 22.30 -25.51
CA ASN A 378 52.71 22.64 -26.00
C ASN A 378 53.82 22.63 -24.92
N GLU A 379 53.61 21.81 -23.87
CA GLU A 379 54.49 21.63 -22.71
C GLU A 379 55.07 20.19 -22.68
N ALA A 380 55.24 19.59 -23.86
CA ALA A 380 55.72 18.22 -23.98
C ALA A 380 57.10 17.99 -23.33
N GLY A 381 57.97 19.02 -23.34
CA GLY A 381 59.33 18.96 -22.79
C GLY A 381 59.43 18.97 -21.26
N THR A 382 58.37 19.35 -20.54
CA THR A 382 58.33 19.41 -19.07
C THR A 382 57.52 18.27 -18.44
N CYS A 383 56.92 17.40 -19.26
CA CYS A 383 56.12 16.26 -18.82
C CYS A 383 57.02 15.23 -18.11
N THR A 384 56.92 15.10 -16.79
CA THR A 384 57.73 14.14 -16.00
C THR A 384 56.85 13.35 -15.02
N PHE A 385 57.12 12.05 -14.82
CA PHE A 385 56.38 11.19 -13.88
C PHE A 385 57.27 10.79 -12.69
N ILE A 386 56.93 11.22 -11.48
CA ILE A 386 57.66 10.86 -10.24
C ILE A 386 57.02 9.58 -9.64
N GLY A 387 57.80 8.50 -9.56
CA GLY A 387 57.43 7.24 -8.89
C GLY A 387 57.13 6.06 -9.85
N ARG A 388 58.00 5.04 -9.77
CA ARG A 388 58.01 3.74 -10.50
C ARG A 388 57.45 3.79 -11.93
N GLY A 389 58.34 4.12 -12.87
CA GLY A 389 58.31 3.49 -14.19
C GLY A 389 58.40 1.95 -14.10
N PRO A 390 58.30 1.24 -15.22
CA PRO A 390 58.23 -0.23 -15.23
C PRO A 390 59.42 -0.86 -14.51
N ARG A 391 59.19 -1.95 -13.78
CA ARG A 391 60.21 -2.74 -13.07
C ARG A 391 61.42 -3.05 -13.96
N GLY A 392 62.56 -2.44 -13.62
CA GLY A 392 63.87 -3.08 -13.54
C GLY A 392 64.17 -3.50 -12.08
N LYS A 393 64.97 -4.56 -11.92
CA LYS A 393 65.19 -5.45 -10.75
C LYS A 393 65.68 -4.85 -9.41
N THR A 394 65.47 -5.68 -8.35
CA THR A 394 66.30 -5.99 -7.14
C THR A 394 66.27 -5.20 -5.80
N SER A 395 66.01 -5.99 -4.72
CA SER A 395 66.65 -6.13 -3.38
C SER A 395 66.52 -5.13 -2.20
N SER A 396 66.00 -5.69 -1.09
CA SER A 396 66.41 -5.68 0.35
C SER A 396 66.53 -4.41 1.23
N ASN A 397 65.92 -4.56 2.43
CA ASN A 397 66.28 -4.08 3.79
C ASN A 397 66.03 -2.63 4.25
N GLY A 398 65.37 -2.52 5.43
CA GLY A 398 65.91 -1.71 6.55
C GLY A 398 65.12 -0.50 7.06
N ARG A 399 64.37 -0.73 8.15
CA ARG A 399 64.16 0.11 9.36
C ARG A 399 63.83 1.62 9.28
N THR A 400 62.73 1.94 9.98
CA THR A 400 62.27 3.23 10.49
C THR A 400 63.25 3.90 11.48
N SER A 401 63.37 5.23 11.42
CA SER A 401 64.01 6.09 12.43
C SER A 401 63.25 7.43 12.57
N PRO A 402 63.29 8.09 13.74
CA PRO A 402 62.26 8.99 14.25
C PRO A 402 62.66 10.47 14.10
N THR A 403 62.05 11.17 13.16
CA THR A 403 62.09 12.65 13.06
C THR A 403 60.72 13.30 12.90
N GLN A 404 59.64 12.51 12.79
CA GLN A 404 58.29 13.04 12.50
C GLN A 404 57.53 13.64 13.70
N VAL A 405 58.07 13.59 14.92
CA VAL A 405 57.36 14.09 16.11
C VAL A 405 57.73 15.55 16.43
N GLN A 406 58.95 15.99 16.11
CA GLN A 406 59.39 17.38 16.33
C GLN A 406 58.79 18.36 15.32
N ASP A 407 58.64 17.97 14.05
CA ASP A 407 58.01 18.81 13.02
C ASP A 407 56.51 19.06 13.28
N ARG A 408 55.85 18.14 14.02
CA ARG A 408 54.43 18.27 14.39
C ARG A 408 54.19 19.19 15.58
N LEU A 409 55.11 19.26 16.54
CA LEU A 409 54.99 20.14 17.70
C LEU A 409 55.21 21.61 17.31
N GLN A 410 56.17 21.90 16.44
CA GLN A 410 56.42 23.27 15.95
C GLN A 410 55.25 23.84 15.13
N HIS A 411 54.49 22.98 14.44
CA HIS A 411 53.32 23.40 13.66
C HIS A 411 52.12 23.77 14.56
N LEU A 412 51.99 23.14 15.73
CA LEU A 412 50.87 23.37 16.66
C LEU A 412 51.05 24.65 17.50
N GLU A 413 52.28 24.98 17.90
CA GLU A 413 52.55 26.24 18.63
C GLU A 413 52.31 27.48 17.75
N ASN A 414 52.67 27.41 16.46
CA ASN A 414 52.40 28.49 15.51
C ASN A 414 50.90 28.69 15.22
N LEU A 415 50.10 27.63 15.32
CA LEU A 415 48.66 27.71 15.11
C LEU A 415 47.95 28.39 16.29
N ILE A 416 48.40 28.13 17.52
CA ILE A 416 47.79 28.69 18.74
C ILE A 416 48.03 30.20 18.83
N LEU A 417 49.23 30.68 18.48
CA LEU A 417 49.53 32.12 18.44
C LEU A 417 48.69 32.90 17.41
N SER A 418 48.31 32.26 16.30
CA SER A 418 47.46 32.87 15.26
C SER A 418 46.01 33.07 15.71
N PHE A 419 45.49 32.19 16.58
CA PHE A 419 44.12 32.28 17.08
C PHE A 419 43.96 33.34 18.18
N THR A 420 44.98 33.56 19.01
CA THR A 420 44.92 34.57 20.09
C THR A 420 44.98 36.00 19.54
N GLN A 421 45.67 36.22 18.42
CA GLN A 421 45.69 37.52 17.72
C GLN A 421 44.37 37.83 16.98
N GLN A 422 43.69 36.81 16.44
CA GLN A 422 42.40 36.99 15.76
C GLN A 422 41.25 37.34 16.71
N GLN A 423 41.30 36.86 17.96
CA GLN A 423 40.28 37.19 18.97
C GLN A 423 40.39 38.63 19.50
N GLN A 424 41.58 39.22 19.53
CA GLN A 424 41.75 40.61 19.98
C GLN A 424 41.31 41.65 18.92
N GLN A 425 41.34 41.31 17.62
CA GLN A 425 40.85 42.20 16.56
C GLN A 425 39.31 42.25 16.47
N GLN A 426 38.60 41.17 16.78
CA GLN A 426 37.12 41.13 16.68
C GLN A 426 36.38 41.84 17.83
N GLN A 427 37.05 42.14 18.94
CA GLN A 427 36.45 42.89 20.06
C GLN A 427 36.54 44.42 19.90
N GLN A 428 37.34 44.93 18.96
CA GLN A 428 37.54 46.37 18.76
C GLN A 428 36.66 46.99 17.67
N GLU A 429 36.00 46.18 16.83
CA GLU A 429 35.10 46.64 15.76
C GLU A 429 33.62 46.75 16.17
N ARG A 430 33.25 46.31 17.39
CA ARG A 430 31.85 46.32 17.88
C ARG A 430 31.40 47.61 18.60
N SER A 431 32.27 48.61 18.71
CA SER A 431 31.99 49.86 19.45
C SER A 431 31.80 51.09 18.57
N ASN A 432 31.79 51.00 17.24
CA ASN A 432 31.57 52.13 16.33
C ASN A 432 30.57 51.80 15.21
N SER A 433 29.28 52.08 15.42
CA SER A 433 28.34 52.65 14.43
C SER A 433 26.88 52.41 14.81
N VAL A 434 26.39 53.22 15.75
CA VAL A 434 24.99 53.61 15.83
C VAL A 434 24.92 55.01 15.23
N GLY A 435 24.17 55.20 14.13
CA GLY A 435 23.96 56.53 13.55
C GLY A 435 23.27 56.53 12.18
N GLU A 436 22.16 57.27 12.10
CA GLU A 436 21.61 58.01 10.94
C GLU A 436 20.78 57.21 9.90
N HIS A 437 19.45 57.40 9.85
CA HIS A 437 18.63 58.49 9.25
C HIS A 437 18.29 58.33 7.75
N GLN A 438 17.04 57.91 7.50
CA GLN A 438 15.95 58.58 6.75
C GLN A 438 16.17 59.35 5.42
N GLN A 439 15.14 59.22 4.55
CA GLN A 439 14.79 59.99 3.32
C GLN A 439 15.52 59.54 2.04
N VAL A 440 14.87 59.33 0.88
CA VAL A 440 14.30 60.37 -0.02
C VAL A 440 13.15 59.83 -0.91
N ILE A 441 12.28 60.78 -1.26
CA ILE A 441 10.99 60.76 -1.97
C ILE A 441 11.16 61.06 -3.49
N ASN A 442 10.18 60.59 -4.29
CA ASN A 442 9.66 61.07 -5.60
C ASN A 442 10.50 61.02 -6.89
N ASN A 443 9.86 60.49 -7.95
CA ASN A 443 9.32 61.33 -9.03
C ASN A 443 8.23 60.60 -9.85
N GLY A 444 7.19 61.35 -10.27
CA GLY A 444 6.01 60.87 -10.98
C GLY A 444 5.85 61.41 -12.42
N GLY A 445 4.70 61.09 -13.03
CA GLY A 445 4.19 61.53 -14.35
C GLY A 445 3.60 60.34 -15.14
N GLN A 446 2.29 60.00 -15.14
CA GLN A 446 1.08 60.69 -15.67
C GLN A 446 1.16 60.86 -17.21
N ILE A 447 0.30 60.32 -18.11
CA ILE A 447 -1.13 60.67 -18.37
C ILE A 447 -1.78 59.77 -19.48
N THR A 448 -2.96 59.21 -19.15
CA THR A 448 -4.24 58.99 -19.91
C THR A 448 -4.49 57.92 -21.02
N PRO A 449 -5.77 57.48 -21.16
CA PRO A 449 -6.22 56.28 -21.86
C PRO A 449 -7.10 56.57 -23.10
N ALA A 450 -7.52 55.51 -23.83
CA ALA A 450 -8.54 55.59 -24.88
C ALA A 450 -9.51 54.40 -24.84
N SER A 451 -10.78 54.72 -25.06
CA SER A 451 -12.00 53.92 -24.98
C SER A 451 -12.40 53.24 -26.31
N SER A 452 -13.24 52.18 -26.21
CA SER A 452 -14.27 51.78 -27.21
C SER A 452 -15.30 50.88 -26.48
N VAL A 453 -16.54 51.31 -26.14
CA VAL A 453 -17.79 51.42 -26.95
C VAL A 453 -18.23 50.05 -27.52
N GLN A 454 -19.06 49.26 -26.79
CA GLN A 454 -20.54 49.01 -26.93
C GLN A 454 -20.96 48.20 -28.18
N PRO A 455 -22.17 47.56 -28.30
CA PRO A 455 -23.39 47.48 -27.45
C PRO A 455 -23.91 46.01 -27.21
N SER A 456 -24.60 45.59 -26.13
CA SER A 456 -25.96 45.83 -25.58
C SER A 456 -27.18 45.45 -26.45
N LEU A 457 -28.03 44.52 -25.95
CA LEU A 457 -29.50 44.58 -25.71
C LEU A 457 -30.07 43.12 -25.67
N ALA A 458 -30.45 42.53 -24.53
CA ALA A 458 -31.63 42.73 -23.66
C ALA A 458 -32.95 42.21 -24.32
N PHE A 459 -33.93 41.53 -23.70
CA PHE A 459 -34.44 41.41 -22.32
C PHE A 459 -35.23 40.09 -22.18
N GLY A 460 -35.44 39.62 -20.94
CA GLY A 460 -36.50 38.66 -20.62
C GLY A 460 -36.40 38.07 -19.21
N GLU A 461 -36.67 38.87 -18.18
CA GLU A 461 -36.94 38.39 -16.82
C GLU A 461 -38.27 37.63 -16.79
N VAL A 462 -38.27 36.45 -16.15
CA VAL A 462 -39.47 35.86 -15.54
C VAL A 462 -39.07 35.46 -14.11
N GLN A 463 -39.78 36.02 -13.14
CA GLN A 463 -39.65 35.75 -11.70
C GLN A 463 -40.42 34.48 -11.29
N GLN A 464 -39.99 33.92 -10.14
CA GLN A 464 -40.59 32.85 -9.31
C GLN A 464 -40.24 31.41 -9.75
N ALA A 465 -39.78 30.49 -8.89
CA ALA A 465 -39.80 30.42 -7.42
C ALA A 465 -38.50 29.75 -6.89
N GLN A 466 -38.09 30.14 -5.69
CA GLN A 466 -37.10 29.42 -4.90
C GLN A 466 -37.75 28.16 -4.32
N ASP A 467 -37.38 26.99 -4.84
CA ASP A 467 -37.40 25.75 -4.06
C ASP A 467 -35.94 25.39 -3.79
N GLY A 468 -35.58 25.36 -2.51
CA GLY A 468 -34.29 24.87 -2.05
C GLY A 468 -34.31 23.35 -2.02
N ASP A 469 -33.45 22.71 -2.81
CA ASP A 469 -33.14 21.29 -2.63
C ASP A 469 -31.79 20.98 -3.32
N SER A 470 -30.69 21.02 -2.57
CA SER A 470 -29.43 20.32 -2.91
C SER A 470 -28.42 20.41 -1.77
N GLU A 471 -28.74 19.87 -0.59
CA GLU A 471 -27.71 19.49 0.38
C GLU A 471 -27.57 17.97 0.38
N THR A 472 -26.86 17.43 -0.62
CA THR A 472 -26.31 16.08 -0.54
C THR A 472 -25.16 16.09 0.49
N PRO A 473 -25.09 15.12 1.42
CA PRO A 473 -23.99 15.05 2.37
C PRO A 473 -22.64 14.95 1.64
N PRO A 474 -21.57 15.53 2.20
CA PRO A 474 -20.26 15.51 1.56
C PRO A 474 -19.78 14.06 1.35
N PRO A 475 -19.08 13.77 0.24
CA PRO A 475 -18.60 12.42 -0.02
C PRO A 475 -17.58 12.00 1.03
N ASP A 476 -17.92 10.99 1.84
CA ASP A 476 -16.97 10.32 2.73
C ASP A 476 -15.79 9.79 1.90
N PRO A 477 -14.54 10.26 2.12
CA PRO A 477 -13.38 9.85 1.34
C PRO A 477 -12.92 8.42 1.65
N GLY A 478 -13.53 7.72 2.62
CA GLY A 478 -12.98 6.50 3.21
C GLY A 478 -11.74 6.81 4.04
N ARG A 479 -11.13 5.78 4.65
CA ARG A 479 -10.04 5.95 5.60
C ARG A 479 -8.81 5.14 5.21
N LEU A 480 -7.67 5.82 5.13
CA LEU A 480 -6.38 5.17 4.96
C LEU A 480 -5.77 4.90 6.34
N VAL A 481 -5.72 3.64 6.76
CA VAL A 481 -5.03 3.20 7.98
C VAL A 481 -3.55 3.05 7.67
N VAL A 482 -2.72 3.83 8.34
CA VAL A 482 -1.26 3.83 8.15
C VAL A 482 -0.63 3.10 9.33
N ARG A 483 0.04 1.97 9.07
CA ARG A 483 0.82 1.19 10.04
C ARG A 483 2.29 1.11 9.62
N GLU A 484 3.15 0.72 10.54
CA GLU A 484 4.59 0.52 10.26
C GLU A 484 4.84 -0.57 9.20
N THR A 485 3.94 -1.56 9.09
CA THR A 485 4.00 -2.65 8.09
C THR A 485 3.38 -2.31 6.74
N GLY A 486 2.75 -1.12 6.60
CA GLY A 486 2.13 -0.69 5.37
C GLY A 486 0.84 0.12 5.55
N MET A 487 0.29 0.59 4.43
CA MET A 487 -0.99 1.30 4.39
C MET A 487 -2.11 0.34 3.98
N ARG A 488 -3.25 0.43 4.67
CA ARG A 488 -4.48 -0.29 4.35
C ARG A 488 -5.60 0.70 4.17
N TYR A 489 -6.15 0.80 2.96
CA TYR A 489 -7.36 1.58 2.71
C TYR A 489 -8.58 0.79 3.20
N ILE A 490 -9.45 1.46 3.96
CA ILE A 490 -10.74 0.95 4.40
C ILE A 490 -11.78 1.91 3.84
N ASP A 491 -12.59 1.41 2.91
CA ASP A 491 -13.68 2.20 2.36
C ASP A 491 -14.81 2.39 3.39
N GLY A 492 -15.50 3.52 3.36
CA GLY A 492 -16.67 3.80 4.21
C GLY A 492 -17.84 2.83 3.98
N ALA A 493 -17.79 2.02 2.92
CA ALA A 493 -18.70 0.91 2.70
C ALA A 493 -18.41 -0.37 3.48
N HIS A 494 -17.19 -0.51 3.98
CA HIS A 494 -16.75 -1.72 4.65
C HIS A 494 -17.16 -1.72 6.12
N TRP A 495 -17.56 -2.87 6.68
CA TRP A 495 -18.04 -2.98 8.07
C TRP A 495 -17.04 -2.48 9.12
N SER A 496 -15.74 -2.60 8.83
CA SER A 496 -14.69 -2.10 9.75
C SER A 496 -14.60 -0.57 9.80
N ALA A 497 -15.14 0.15 8.82
CA ALA A 497 -15.28 1.61 8.92
C ALA A 497 -16.28 1.99 10.03
N ILE A 498 -17.36 1.23 10.16
CA ILE A 498 -18.38 1.44 11.20
C ILE A 498 -17.79 1.25 12.61
N LEU A 499 -16.91 0.25 12.80
CA LEU A 499 -16.21 0.05 14.07
C LEU A 499 -15.39 1.26 14.51
N GLU A 500 -14.83 1.97 13.54
CA GLU A 500 -13.96 3.12 13.75
C GLU A 500 -14.74 4.44 13.99
N GLU A 501 -16.03 4.50 13.61
CA GLU A 501 -16.95 5.59 13.94
C GLU A 501 -17.44 5.53 15.39
N ILE A 502 -17.43 4.34 15.99
CA ILE A 502 -17.88 4.12 17.36
C ILE A 502 -16.75 4.46 18.34
N SER A 503 -16.86 5.63 18.99
CA SER A 503 -15.95 6.09 20.05
C SER A 503 -15.76 5.02 21.16
N GLY A 504 -14.52 4.68 21.52
CA GLY A 504 -14.20 3.66 22.53
C GLY A 504 -13.95 2.24 21.99
N VAL A 505 -14.68 1.79 20.96
CA VAL A 505 -14.34 0.53 20.25
C VAL A 505 -13.06 0.73 19.44
N LYS A 506 -12.93 1.91 18.80
CA LYS A 506 -11.71 2.37 18.13
C LYS A 506 -10.47 2.32 19.01
N GLU A 507 -10.54 2.78 20.26
CA GLU A 507 -9.36 2.88 21.13
C GLU A 507 -8.91 1.48 21.59
N TYR A 508 -9.87 0.64 21.99
CA TYR A 508 -9.60 -0.73 22.42
C TYR A 508 -9.11 -1.64 21.27
N LEU A 509 -9.64 -1.48 20.05
CA LEU A 509 -9.14 -2.23 18.89
C LEU A 509 -7.72 -1.82 18.55
N ARG A 510 -7.34 -0.54 18.69
CA ARG A 510 -5.95 -0.09 18.54
C ARG A 510 -5.04 -0.67 19.62
N GLU A 511 -5.49 -0.70 20.88
CA GLU A 511 -4.73 -1.30 22.00
C GLU A 511 -4.58 -2.83 21.87
N ASN A 512 -5.57 -3.54 21.33
CA ASN A 512 -5.51 -5.00 21.18
C ASN A 512 -4.86 -5.46 19.87
N GLU A 513 -4.83 -4.63 18.83
CA GLU A 513 -3.98 -4.85 17.66
C GLU A 513 -2.49 -4.70 18.01
N GLU A 514 -2.15 -3.94 19.05
CA GLU A 514 -0.79 -3.87 19.62
C GLU A 514 -0.46 -5.08 20.54
N LEU A 515 -1.46 -5.86 20.98
CA LEU A 515 -1.31 -7.06 21.83
C LEU A 515 -1.30 -8.39 21.04
N GLY A 516 -1.05 -8.35 19.72
CA GLY A 516 -0.85 -9.57 18.92
C GLY A 516 -2.14 -10.30 18.50
N LEU A 517 -3.30 -9.65 18.53
CA LEU A 517 -4.56 -10.18 17.96
C LEU A 517 -4.77 -9.75 16.49
N SER A 518 -3.69 -9.47 15.76
CA SER A 518 -3.71 -9.41 14.30
C SER A 518 -3.85 -10.80 13.69
N ASP A 519 -4.39 -10.89 12.47
CA ASP A 519 -4.58 -12.14 11.70
C ASP A 519 -3.29 -12.93 11.41
N GLU A 520 -2.14 -12.51 11.94
CA GLU A 520 -0.87 -13.21 11.87
C GLU A 520 -0.17 -13.12 13.24
N GLU A 521 0.35 -14.26 13.68
CA GLU A 521 1.27 -14.48 14.81
C GLU A 521 0.64 -14.75 16.20
N GLY A 522 0.19 -16.00 16.38
CA GLY A 522 0.39 -16.67 17.66
C GLY A 522 1.86 -17.06 17.77
N GLU A 523 2.62 -16.37 18.61
CA GLU A 523 3.92 -16.81 19.09
C GLU A 523 3.70 -18.04 20.00
N ASP A 524 4.05 -19.23 19.50
CA ASP A 524 4.76 -20.27 20.28
C ASP A 524 5.00 -21.54 19.42
N GLU A 525 6.26 -21.97 19.41
CA GLU A 525 6.86 -23.23 18.94
C GLU A 525 7.07 -23.48 17.42
N GLU A 526 8.34 -23.80 17.09
CA GLU A 526 8.87 -24.24 15.80
C GLU A 526 8.08 -25.42 15.20
N MET A 527 7.14 -25.13 14.30
CA MET A 527 6.71 -26.07 13.25
C MET A 527 6.47 -25.30 11.96
N VAL A 528 7.14 -25.72 10.88
CA VAL A 528 7.02 -25.17 9.53
C VAL A 528 5.55 -25.24 9.08
N ARG A 529 4.77 -24.18 9.32
CA ARG A 529 3.45 -24.02 8.70
C ARG A 529 3.63 -23.48 7.28
N PRO A 530 3.01 -24.07 6.26
CA PRO A 530 3.08 -23.55 4.89
C PRO A 530 2.44 -22.15 4.84
N SER A 531 3.04 -21.24 4.06
CA SER A 531 2.60 -19.84 3.96
C SER A 531 1.09 -19.71 3.73
N ASN A 532 0.43 -18.80 4.45
CA ASN A 532 -1.00 -18.49 4.31
C ASN A 532 -1.40 -17.82 2.98
N ALA A 533 -0.47 -17.59 2.07
CA ALA A 533 -0.70 -16.95 0.78
C ALA A 533 -0.91 -17.99 -0.35
N PRO A 534 -1.68 -17.65 -1.40
CA PRO A 534 -1.92 -18.57 -2.49
C PRO A 534 -0.63 -18.96 -3.22
N THR A 535 -0.39 -20.26 -3.32
CA THR A 535 0.85 -20.81 -3.89
C THR A 535 1.06 -20.40 -5.35
N LEU A 536 -0.02 -20.27 -6.12
CA LEU A 536 0.04 -19.80 -7.51
C LEU A 536 0.59 -18.37 -7.65
N LEU A 537 0.39 -17.50 -6.64
CA LEU A 537 0.85 -16.10 -6.66
C LEU A 537 2.31 -15.95 -6.21
N LEU A 538 2.80 -16.84 -5.35
CA LEU A 538 4.15 -16.78 -4.79
C LEU A 538 5.19 -17.59 -5.58
N GLY A 539 4.74 -18.37 -6.56
CA GLY A 539 5.59 -19.16 -7.44
C GLY A 539 5.82 -20.59 -6.96
N LEU A 540 6.07 -21.48 -7.91
CA LEU A 540 6.41 -22.89 -7.69
C LEU A 540 7.89 -23.09 -8.05
N HIS A 541 8.59 -23.94 -7.29
CA HIS A 541 10.06 -24.02 -7.37
C HIS A 541 10.57 -25.20 -8.23
N GLN A 542 9.71 -25.96 -8.89
CA GLN A 542 10.11 -27.14 -9.67
C GLN A 542 9.08 -27.52 -10.73
N GLU A 543 9.52 -27.78 -11.96
CA GLU A 543 8.70 -28.38 -13.02
C GLU A 543 8.53 -29.89 -12.78
N MET A 544 7.31 -30.41 -12.95
CA MET A 544 6.99 -31.83 -12.79
C MET A 544 6.68 -32.48 -14.14
N THR A 545 7.08 -33.74 -14.29
CA THR A 545 6.73 -34.57 -15.44
C THR A 545 5.28 -35.07 -15.36
N MET A 546 4.70 -35.46 -16.50
CA MET A 546 3.35 -36.04 -16.51
C MET A 546 3.24 -37.30 -15.63
N ASP A 547 4.29 -38.14 -15.59
CA ASP A 547 4.27 -39.34 -14.77
C ASP A 547 4.24 -38.99 -13.26
N GLU A 548 5.04 -38.01 -12.81
CA GLU A 548 4.99 -37.52 -11.42
C GLU A 548 3.64 -36.87 -11.06
N LEU A 549 3.01 -36.17 -12.00
CA LEU A 549 1.67 -35.61 -11.80
C LEU A 549 0.60 -36.69 -11.73
N LEU A 550 0.76 -37.83 -12.39
CA LEU A 550 -0.18 -38.95 -12.31
C LEU A 550 0.05 -39.77 -11.03
N ASP A 551 1.30 -39.92 -10.59
CA ASP A 551 1.68 -40.57 -9.33
C ASP A 551 1.16 -39.80 -8.09
N GLY A 552 0.83 -38.52 -8.26
CA GLY A 552 0.17 -37.70 -7.23
C GLY A 552 -1.28 -38.10 -6.93
N LEU A 553 -1.93 -38.91 -7.79
CA LEU A 553 -3.28 -39.41 -7.56
C LEU A 553 -3.26 -40.71 -6.75
N PRO A 554 -4.13 -40.86 -5.73
CA PRO A 554 -4.36 -42.15 -5.11
C PRO A 554 -4.96 -43.18 -6.08
N ALA A 555 -5.04 -44.43 -5.62
CA ALA A 555 -5.69 -45.49 -6.36
C ALA A 555 -7.12 -45.10 -6.77
N ARG A 556 -7.53 -45.46 -7.99
CA ARG A 556 -8.84 -45.12 -8.56
C ARG A 556 -10.03 -45.27 -7.60
N PRO A 557 -10.20 -46.38 -6.84
CA PRO A 557 -11.35 -46.51 -5.92
C PRO A 557 -11.44 -45.42 -4.85
N VAL A 558 -10.29 -44.87 -4.45
CA VAL A 558 -10.20 -43.77 -3.48
C VAL A 558 -10.65 -42.47 -4.15
N VAL A 559 -10.16 -42.21 -5.36
CA VAL A 559 -10.55 -41.02 -6.15
C VAL A 559 -12.03 -41.09 -6.53
N ASP A 560 -12.55 -42.26 -6.90
CA ASP A 560 -13.98 -42.48 -7.22
C ASP A 560 -14.88 -42.02 -6.06
N ARG A 561 -14.51 -42.36 -4.81
CA ARG A 561 -15.25 -41.95 -3.60
C ARG A 561 -15.24 -40.44 -3.41
N VAL A 562 -14.08 -39.79 -3.56
CA VAL A 562 -13.99 -38.33 -3.41
C VAL A 562 -14.72 -37.60 -4.54
N VAL A 563 -14.65 -38.10 -5.77
CA VAL A 563 -15.45 -37.56 -6.88
C VAL A 563 -16.95 -37.73 -6.60
N ALA A 564 -17.40 -38.86 -6.07
CA ALA A 564 -18.80 -39.03 -5.69
C ALA A 564 -19.23 -38.03 -4.61
N MET A 565 -18.36 -37.74 -3.63
CA MET A 565 -18.59 -36.68 -2.65
C MET A 565 -18.64 -35.30 -3.31
N PHE A 566 -17.77 -35.00 -4.28
CA PHE A 566 -17.80 -33.75 -5.06
C PHE A 566 -19.13 -33.53 -5.77
N VAL A 567 -19.68 -34.56 -6.42
CA VAL A 567 -21.00 -34.50 -7.08
C VAL A 567 -22.12 -34.23 -6.07
N GLY A 568 -21.99 -34.76 -4.85
CA GLY A 568 -22.94 -34.57 -3.77
C GLY A 568 -22.84 -33.24 -3.02
N LEU A 569 -21.87 -32.37 -3.36
CA LEU A 569 -21.70 -31.10 -2.65
C LEU A 569 -22.87 -30.14 -2.92
N ASN A 570 -23.39 -29.56 -1.83
CA ASN A 570 -24.39 -28.48 -1.90
C ASN A 570 -23.76 -27.12 -2.29
N GLU A 571 -22.68 -27.10 -3.06
CA GLU A 571 -21.97 -25.88 -3.45
C GLU A 571 -22.46 -25.35 -4.81
N PRO A 572 -22.90 -24.08 -4.94
CA PRO A 572 -23.41 -23.54 -6.22
C PRO A 572 -22.41 -23.58 -7.38
N THR A 573 -21.12 -23.55 -7.07
CA THR A 573 -20.03 -23.55 -8.07
C THR A 573 -19.97 -24.87 -8.85
N THR A 574 -20.55 -25.94 -8.31
CA THR A 574 -20.63 -27.25 -9.00
C THR A 574 -21.38 -27.17 -10.33
N VAL A 575 -22.30 -26.22 -10.53
CA VAL A 575 -23.04 -26.05 -11.80
C VAL A 575 -22.13 -25.78 -13.01
N MET A 576 -20.89 -25.34 -12.74
CA MET A 576 -19.88 -25.05 -13.76
C MET A 576 -19.33 -26.34 -14.38
N VAL A 577 -19.61 -27.49 -13.75
CA VAL A 577 -19.26 -28.82 -14.25
C VAL A 577 -20.53 -29.50 -14.72
N HIS A 578 -20.53 -29.93 -15.98
CA HIS A 578 -21.56 -30.81 -16.49
C HIS A 578 -21.24 -32.25 -16.07
N PHE A 579 -21.91 -32.77 -15.04
CA PHE A 579 -21.52 -34.03 -14.41
C PHE A 579 -21.55 -35.25 -15.35
N PRO A 580 -22.54 -35.42 -16.25
CA PRO A 580 -22.53 -36.53 -17.22
C PRO A 580 -21.30 -36.49 -18.14
N THR A 581 -20.90 -35.30 -18.59
CA THR A 581 -19.71 -35.13 -19.44
C THR A 581 -18.43 -35.36 -18.63
N PHE A 582 -18.37 -34.83 -17.42
CA PHE A 582 -17.23 -35.02 -16.52
C PHE A 582 -17.02 -36.49 -16.20
N GLN A 583 -18.08 -37.25 -15.91
CA GLN A 583 -18.00 -38.69 -15.64
C GLN A 583 -17.47 -39.48 -16.85
N LYS A 584 -17.93 -39.16 -18.06
CA LYS A 584 -17.40 -39.74 -19.31
C LYS A 584 -15.91 -39.48 -19.47
N GLN A 585 -15.48 -38.23 -19.28
CA GLN A 585 -14.06 -37.83 -19.37
C GLN A 585 -13.22 -38.51 -18.28
N TYR A 586 -13.74 -38.59 -17.06
CA TYR A 586 -13.10 -39.24 -15.92
C TYR A 586 -12.88 -40.75 -16.15
N ASN A 587 -13.88 -41.45 -16.70
CA ASN A 587 -13.75 -42.85 -17.06
C ASN A 587 -12.72 -43.06 -18.18
N GLN A 588 -12.67 -42.17 -19.17
CA GLN A 588 -11.69 -42.21 -20.24
C GLN A 588 -10.27 -41.95 -19.72
N PHE A 589 -10.11 -41.00 -18.79
CA PHE A 589 -8.85 -40.72 -18.12
C PHE A 589 -8.24 -41.98 -17.50
N TRP A 590 -9.00 -42.76 -16.75
CA TRP A 590 -8.48 -44.00 -16.14
C TRP A 590 -8.16 -45.11 -17.15
N GLN A 591 -8.72 -45.07 -18.35
CA GLN A 591 -8.34 -46.00 -19.43
C GLN A 591 -7.03 -45.57 -20.12
N ARG A 592 -6.80 -44.26 -20.23
CA ARG A 592 -5.66 -43.67 -20.96
C ARG A 592 -5.11 -42.44 -20.23
N PRO A 593 -4.45 -42.62 -19.08
CA PRO A 593 -4.09 -41.50 -18.19
C PRO A 593 -3.08 -40.53 -18.81
N LYS A 594 -2.19 -41.01 -19.70
CA LYS A 594 -1.18 -40.17 -20.37
C LYS A 594 -1.73 -39.28 -21.50
N GLU A 595 -2.95 -39.55 -21.99
CA GLU A 595 -3.57 -38.76 -23.08
C GLU A 595 -4.33 -37.52 -22.56
N VAL A 596 -4.50 -37.39 -21.24
CA VAL A 596 -5.25 -36.31 -20.63
C VAL A 596 -4.53 -34.97 -20.76
N SER A 597 -5.27 -33.88 -20.88
CA SER A 597 -4.66 -32.55 -20.85
C SER A 597 -4.31 -32.16 -19.40
N ILE A 598 -3.17 -31.49 -19.24
CA ILE A 598 -2.70 -31.00 -17.93
C ILE A 598 -3.75 -30.07 -17.29
N SER A 599 -4.44 -29.25 -18.08
CA SER A 599 -5.50 -28.36 -17.57
C SER A 599 -6.74 -29.11 -17.06
N TRP A 600 -7.09 -30.26 -17.66
CA TRP A 600 -8.16 -31.10 -17.13
C TRP A 600 -7.73 -31.82 -15.85
N LEU A 601 -6.47 -32.27 -15.78
CA LEU A 601 -5.91 -32.84 -14.57
C LEU A 601 -5.90 -31.81 -13.41
N ALA A 602 -5.61 -30.54 -13.71
CA ALA A 602 -5.76 -29.44 -12.75
C ALA A 602 -7.20 -29.32 -12.21
N LEU A 603 -8.19 -29.41 -13.10
CA LEU A 603 -9.61 -29.37 -12.73
C LEU A 603 -9.97 -30.53 -11.80
N LEU A 604 -9.49 -31.75 -12.09
CA LEU A 604 -9.70 -32.91 -11.22
C LEU A 604 -9.06 -32.69 -9.84
N TYR A 605 -7.79 -32.28 -9.78
CA TYR A 605 -7.12 -32.00 -8.51
C TYR A 605 -7.82 -30.91 -7.69
N ALA A 606 -8.31 -29.86 -8.34
CA ALA A 606 -9.07 -28.80 -7.68
C ALA A 606 -10.40 -29.34 -7.09
N ALA A 607 -11.14 -30.17 -7.84
CA ALA A 607 -12.37 -30.80 -7.36
C ALA A 607 -12.12 -31.70 -6.13
N LEU A 608 -11.04 -32.48 -6.13
CA LEU A 608 -10.64 -33.30 -4.99
C LEU A 608 -10.29 -32.42 -3.78
N THR A 609 -9.50 -31.35 -4.01
CA THR A 609 -9.08 -30.41 -2.96
C THR A 609 -10.29 -29.76 -2.29
N ILE A 610 -11.22 -29.19 -3.07
CA ILE A 610 -12.43 -28.55 -2.54
C ILE A 610 -13.25 -29.53 -1.71
N THR A 611 -13.46 -30.74 -2.24
CA THR A 611 -14.24 -31.77 -1.53
C THR A 611 -13.61 -32.11 -0.19
N MET A 612 -12.30 -32.34 -0.17
CA MET A 612 -11.58 -32.63 1.07
C MET A 612 -11.65 -31.45 2.04
N SER A 613 -11.42 -30.21 1.58
CA SER A 613 -11.50 -29.01 2.43
C SER A 613 -12.88 -28.83 3.08
N VAL A 614 -13.96 -29.06 2.32
CA VAL A 614 -15.34 -29.00 2.81
C VAL A 614 -15.58 -30.09 3.87
N TYR A 615 -15.24 -31.34 3.56
CA TYR A 615 -15.46 -32.46 4.48
C TYR A 615 -14.63 -32.36 5.77
N MET A 616 -13.39 -31.86 5.69
CA MET A 616 -12.56 -31.58 6.87
C MET A 616 -13.22 -30.58 7.82
N ARG A 617 -13.86 -29.53 7.29
CA ARG A 617 -14.58 -28.54 8.12
C ARG A 617 -15.83 -29.12 8.76
N THR A 618 -16.52 -30.01 8.06
CA THR A 618 -17.60 -30.76 8.70
C THR A 618 -17.06 -31.76 9.72
N GLY A 619 -15.82 -32.25 9.60
CA GLY A 619 -15.34 -33.35 10.46
C GLY A 619 -16.01 -34.68 10.11
N GLU A 620 -16.52 -34.81 8.89
CA GLU A 620 -16.95 -36.08 8.31
C GLU A 620 -15.70 -36.90 7.91
N PRO A 621 -15.73 -38.23 8.06
CA PRO A 621 -14.55 -39.06 7.82
C PRO A 621 -14.16 -39.06 6.34
N LEU A 622 -12.87 -38.82 6.07
CA LEU A 622 -12.28 -38.93 4.74
C LEU A 622 -11.68 -40.34 4.51
N PRO A 623 -11.50 -40.77 3.25
CA PRO A 623 -10.84 -42.04 2.95
C PRO A 623 -9.41 -42.09 3.56
N ALA A 624 -9.14 -43.10 4.37
CA ALA A 624 -7.89 -43.24 5.13
C ALA A 624 -6.64 -43.32 4.24
N GLU A 625 -6.81 -43.70 2.98
CA GLU A 625 -5.75 -43.84 1.99
C GLU A 625 -5.08 -42.51 1.61
N PHE A 626 -5.67 -41.36 1.97
CA PHE A 626 -5.02 -40.04 1.83
C PHE A 626 -4.02 -39.71 2.94
N GLY A 627 -4.00 -40.47 4.04
CA GLY A 627 -3.22 -40.15 5.22
C GLY A 627 -3.79 -38.95 5.98
N GLU A 628 -2.92 -38.11 6.53
CA GLU A 628 -3.31 -36.88 7.22
C GLU A 628 -4.00 -35.91 6.25
N ALA A 629 -5.23 -35.53 6.59
CA ALA A 629 -6.11 -34.80 5.67
C ALA A 629 -5.57 -33.42 5.28
N ASP A 630 -4.96 -32.69 6.22
CA ASP A 630 -4.36 -31.37 5.98
C ASP A 630 -3.20 -31.46 4.98
N GLU A 631 -2.31 -32.44 5.15
CA GLU A 631 -1.19 -32.67 4.23
C GLU A 631 -1.67 -33.07 2.83
N ALA A 632 -2.71 -33.90 2.77
CA ALA A 632 -3.30 -34.32 1.51
C ALA A 632 -3.95 -33.14 0.75
N VAL A 633 -4.74 -32.31 1.44
CA VAL A 633 -5.31 -31.07 0.87
C VAL A 633 -4.21 -30.15 0.36
N GLN A 634 -3.16 -29.94 1.17
CA GLN A 634 -2.02 -29.10 0.78
C GLN A 634 -1.31 -29.64 -0.48
N ARG A 635 -1.10 -30.95 -0.55
CA ARG A 635 -0.47 -31.62 -1.70
C ARG A 635 -1.33 -31.49 -2.97
N LEU A 636 -2.63 -31.79 -2.89
CA LEU A 636 -3.54 -31.68 -4.04
C LEU A 636 -3.67 -30.23 -4.53
N ARG A 637 -3.68 -29.27 -3.60
CA ARG A 637 -3.66 -27.83 -3.91
C ARG A 637 -2.39 -27.42 -4.66
N GLN A 638 -1.22 -27.88 -4.20
CA GLN A 638 0.06 -27.65 -4.88
C GLN A 638 0.10 -28.30 -6.27
N LEU A 639 -0.38 -29.54 -6.40
CA LEU A 639 -0.49 -30.24 -7.70
C LEU A 639 -1.43 -29.52 -8.67
N THR A 640 -2.54 -28.97 -8.16
CA THR A 640 -3.43 -28.10 -8.95
C THR A 640 -2.68 -26.89 -9.49
N ALA A 641 -1.95 -26.18 -8.64
CA ALA A 641 -1.16 -25.00 -9.03
C ALA A 641 -0.06 -25.38 -10.04
N GLN A 642 0.61 -26.52 -9.86
CA GLN A 642 1.62 -27.03 -10.79
C GLN A 642 1.03 -27.28 -12.18
N CYS A 643 -0.10 -27.98 -12.25
CA CYS A 643 -0.79 -28.23 -13.50
C CYS A 643 -1.21 -26.91 -14.20
N LEU A 644 -1.68 -25.92 -13.44
CA LEU A 644 -2.01 -24.60 -13.98
C LEU A 644 -0.78 -23.92 -14.59
N VAL A 645 0.33 -23.83 -13.84
CA VAL A 645 1.59 -23.21 -14.32
C VAL A 645 2.12 -23.92 -15.55
N GLN A 646 2.24 -25.25 -15.52
CA GLN A 646 2.77 -26.04 -16.63
C GLN A 646 1.89 -25.97 -17.89
N SER A 647 0.57 -25.83 -17.71
CA SER A 647 -0.34 -25.61 -18.84
C SER A 647 -0.32 -24.18 -19.39
N ASN A 648 0.48 -23.27 -18.81
CA ASN A 648 0.46 -21.83 -19.06
C ASN A 648 -0.97 -21.27 -18.98
N TYR A 649 -1.52 -21.24 -17.77
CA TYR A 649 -2.88 -20.81 -17.49
C TYR A 649 -3.21 -19.38 -17.97
N THR A 650 -2.22 -18.54 -18.28
CA THR A 650 -2.44 -17.17 -18.78
C THR A 650 -2.89 -17.10 -20.25
N VAL A 651 -2.75 -18.22 -20.98
CA VAL A 651 -3.15 -18.34 -22.38
C VAL A 651 -4.48 -19.11 -22.46
N PRO A 652 -5.50 -18.60 -23.18
CA PRO A 652 -6.79 -19.30 -23.37
C PRO A 652 -6.62 -20.74 -23.81
N GLY A 653 -7.48 -21.63 -23.29
CA GLY A 653 -7.45 -23.04 -23.62
C GLY A 653 -8.53 -23.82 -22.88
N ARG A 654 -8.85 -25.02 -23.39
CA ARG A 654 -9.87 -25.90 -22.82
C ARG A 654 -9.58 -26.19 -21.34
N PHE A 655 -10.60 -26.08 -20.48
CA PHE A 655 -10.56 -26.30 -19.03
C PHE A 655 -9.73 -25.31 -18.21
N LYS A 656 -8.95 -24.41 -18.82
CA LYS A 656 -8.08 -23.50 -18.06
C LYS A 656 -8.84 -22.47 -17.23
N VAL A 657 -9.97 -21.97 -17.76
CA VAL A 657 -10.85 -21.01 -17.07
C VAL A 657 -11.45 -21.68 -15.84
N GLU A 658 -12.04 -22.86 -16.04
CA GLU A 658 -12.67 -23.64 -14.98
C GLU A 658 -11.63 -24.08 -13.94
N ALA A 659 -10.48 -24.62 -14.36
CA ALA A 659 -9.43 -25.06 -13.44
C ALA A 659 -8.86 -23.91 -12.60
N LEU A 660 -8.61 -22.74 -13.19
CA LEU A 660 -8.12 -21.57 -12.44
C LEU A 660 -9.19 -21.04 -11.47
N PHE A 661 -10.46 -21.07 -11.89
CA PHE A 661 -11.57 -20.71 -11.02
C PHE A 661 -11.72 -21.69 -9.85
N PHE A 662 -11.70 -23.01 -10.11
CA PHE A 662 -11.77 -24.01 -9.05
C PHE A 662 -10.56 -23.94 -8.11
N TYR A 663 -9.35 -23.66 -8.62
CA TYR A 663 -8.20 -23.36 -7.76
C TYR A 663 -8.43 -22.13 -6.86
N THR A 664 -9.05 -21.08 -7.39
CA THR A 664 -9.47 -19.91 -6.59
C THR A 664 -10.42 -20.32 -5.47
N MET A 665 -11.34 -21.25 -5.75
CA MET A 665 -12.25 -21.80 -4.74
C MET A 665 -11.52 -22.70 -3.74
N CYS A 666 -10.48 -23.46 -4.13
CA CYS A 666 -9.63 -24.17 -3.17
C CYS A 666 -9.05 -23.22 -2.12
N GLU A 667 -8.55 -22.05 -2.54
CA GLU A 667 -8.03 -21.04 -1.62
C GLU A 667 -9.14 -20.40 -0.77
N PHE A 668 -10.32 -20.17 -1.35
CA PHE A 668 -11.50 -19.68 -0.61
C PHE A 668 -11.90 -20.65 0.52
N PHE A 669 -11.98 -21.96 0.23
CA PHE A 669 -12.31 -22.98 1.22
C PHE A 669 -11.16 -23.37 2.16
N ARG A 670 -10.03 -22.66 2.11
CA ARG A 670 -8.90 -22.89 3.03
C ARG A 670 -9.01 -22.16 4.37
N SER A 671 -9.65 -20.98 4.41
CA SER A 671 -9.87 -20.21 5.66
C SER A 671 -11.36 -19.93 5.92
N GLU A 672 -11.76 -19.81 7.18
CA GLU A 672 -13.08 -19.29 7.57
C GLU A 672 -13.18 -17.77 7.41
N ASP A 673 -12.04 -17.08 7.28
CA ASP A 673 -11.95 -15.63 7.15
C ASP A 673 -11.78 -15.17 5.69
N ALA A 674 -12.07 -13.89 5.45
CA ALA A 674 -11.89 -13.26 4.14
C ALA A 674 -10.40 -13.19 3.75
N GLN A 675 -10.07 -13.67 2.55
CA GLN A 675 -8.69 -13.65 2.04
C GLN A 675 -8.55 -12.71 0.85
N VAL A 676 -7.74 -11.65 1.00
CA VAL A 676 -7.46 -10.71 -0.09
C VAL A 676 -6.84 -11.42 -1.31
N GLY A 677 -5.99 -12.45 -1.09
CA GLY A 677 -5.42 -13.25 -2.17
C GLY A 677 -6.46 -13.89 -3.10
N VAL A 678 -7.64 -14.25 -2.59
CA VAL A 678 -8.73 -14.85 -3.37
C VAL A 678 -9.34 -13.84 -4.34
N SER A 679 -9.42 -12.56 -3.98
CA SER A 679 -9.94 -11.52 -4.90
C SER A 679 -9.03 -11.29 -6.11
N PHE A 680 -7.71 -11.38 -5.91
CA PHE A 680 -6.73 -11.32 -7.01
C PHE A 680 -6.85 -12.53 -7.94
N LEU A 681 -6.89 -13.73 -7.39
CA LEU A 681 -7.04 -14.96 -8.17
C LEU A 681 -8.34 -14.99 -8.97
N LEU A 682 -9.45 -14.57 -8.36
CA LEU A 682 -10.73 -14.45 -9.05
C LEU A 682 -10.64 -13.49 -10.23
N ASN A 683 -10.02 -12.32 -10.04
CA ASN A 683 -9.80 -11.37 -11.12
C ASN A 683 -8.92 -11.94 -12.25
N MET A 684 -7.90 -12.74 -11.92
CA MET A 684 -7.11 -13.44 -12.93
C MET A 684 -7.96 -14.45 -13.72
N ALA A 685 -8.81 -15.23 -13.04
CA ALA A 685 -9.76 -16.15 -13.68
C ALA A 685 -10.75 -15.41 -14.60
N ILE A 686 -11.28 -14.27 -14.15
CA ILE A 686 -12.18 -13.42 -14.93
C ILE A 686 -11.47 -12.88 -16.18
N ARG A 687 -10.23 -12.39 -16.07
CA ARG A 687 -9.46 -11.90 -17.23
C ARG A 687 -9.18 -13.01 -18.23
N LEU A 688 -8.86 -14.22 -17.76
CA LEU A 688 -8.70 -15.39 -18.62
C LEU A 688 -10.02 -15.77 -19.30
N ALA A 689 -11.14 -15.75 -18.58
CA ALA A 689 -12.47 -16.00 -19.13
C ALA A 689 -12.85 -14.96 -20.20
N MET A 690 -12.60 -13.68 -19.92
CA MET A 690 -12.81 -12.58 -20.88
C MET A 690 -11.96 -12.79 -22.14
N ARG A 691 -10.67 -13.12 -21.99
CA ARG A 691 -9.77 -13.43 -23.11
C ARG A 691 -10.20 -14.68 -23.89
N SER A 692 -10.92 -15.59 -23.24
CA SER A 692 -11.52 -16.79 -23.85
C SER A 692 -12.92 -16.55 -24.40
N GLY A 693 -13.44 -15.31 -24.34
CA GLY A 693 -14.74 -14.91 -24.89
C GLY A 693 -15.96 -15.21 -24.01
N TYR A 694 -15.81 -15.59 -22.74
CA TYR A 694 -16.94 -15.98 -21.88
C TYR A 694 -17.88 -14.82 -21.54
N HIS A 695 -17.40 -13.58 -21.66
CA HIS A 695 -18.16 -12.35 -21.46
C HIS A 695 -19.06 -11.97 -22.65
N ARG A 696 -19.00 -12.73 -23.74
CA ARG A 696 -19.82 -12.53 -24.93
C ARG A 696 -20.79 -13.69 -25.09
N ASP A 697 -22.05 -13.39 -25.38
CA ASP A 697 -23.06 -14.41 -25.52
C ASP A 697 -22.74 -15.34 -26.70
N PRO A 698 -22.73 -16.67 -26.49
CA PRO A 698 -22.44 -17.65 -27.52
C PRO A 698 -23.34 -17.57 -28.76
N GLN A 699 -24.54 -17.00 -28.66
CA GLN A 699 -25.46 -16.87 -29.80
C GLN A 699 -24.88 -16.09 -30.98
N HIS A 700 -23.90 -15.22 -30.72
CA HIS A 700 -23.22 -14.43 -31.74
C HIS A 700 -22.14 -15.23 -32.51
N PHE A 701 -21.81 -16.45 -32.06
CA PHE A 701 -20.68 -17.23 -32.57
C PHE A 701 -21.13 -18.62 -33.04
N PRO A 702 -21.41 -18.82 -34.34
CA PRO A 702 -21.97 -20.07 -34.86
C PRO A 702 -21.05 -21.29 -34.73
N ASN A 703 -19.75 -21.07 -34.47
CA ASN A 703 -18.77 -22.14 -34.27
C ASN A 703 -18.76 -22.69 -32.83
N ILE A 704 -19.51 -22.09 -31.90
CA ILE A 704 -19.65 -22.58 -30.53
C ILE A 704 -20.86 -23.51 -30.49
N SER A 705 -20.66 -24.75 -30.03
CA SER A 705 -21.77 -25.70 -29.89
C SER A 705 -22.78 -25.22 -28.82
N PRO A 706 -24.07 -25.60 -28.92
CA PRO A 706 -25.06 -25.23 -27.91
C PRO A 706 -24.68 -25.69 -26.49
N TYR A 707 -24.06 -26.86 -26.37
CA TYR A 707 -23.51 -27.37 -25.12
C TYR A 707 -22.43 -26.45 -24.54
N GLU A 708 -21.41 -26.10 -25.34
CA GLU A 708 -20.35 -25.20 -24.88
C GLU A 708 -20.90 -23.80 -24.57
N GLY A 709 -21.90 -23.34 -25.32
CA GLY A 709 -22.56 -22.08 -25.08
C GLY A 709 -23.24 -22.02 -23.71
N GLU A 710 -24.05 -23.04 -23.38
CA GLU A 710 -24.70 -23.12 -22.08
C GLU A 710 -23.69 -23.23 -20.93
N MET A 711 -22.64 -24.05 -21.08
CA MET A 711 -21.60 -24.16 -20.05
C MET A 711 -20.84 -22.84 -19.83
N ARG A 712 -20.56 -22.08 -20.89
CA ARG A 712 -19.96 -20.74 -20.79
C ARG A 712 -20.88 -19.76 -20.05
N ARG A 713 -22.18 -19.76 -20.33
CA ARG A 713 -23.18 -18.94 -19.60
C ARG A 713 -23.19 -19.28 -18.12
N ARG A 714 -23.16 -20.57 -17.75
CA ARG A 714 -23.10 -21.04 -16.35
C ARG A 714 -21.85 -20.55 -15.63
N VAL A 715 -20.67 -20.71 -16.25
CA VAL A 715 -19.39 -20.24 -15.71
C VAL A 715 -19.39 -18.74 -15.50
N TRP A 716 -19.80 -17.98 -16.52
CA TRP A 716 -19.81 -16.53 -16.46
C TRP A 716 -20.79 -15.97 -15.40
N ALA A 717 -21.98 -16.57 -15.30
CA ALA A 717 -22.97 -16.18 -14.29
C ALA A 717 -22.42 -16.33 -12.87
N ILE A 718 -21.75 -17.43 -12.55
CA ILE A 718 -21.11 -17.64 -11.24
C ILE A 718 -19.98 -16.63 -11.01
N MET A 719 -19.09 -16.45 -11.98
CA MET A 719 -17.98 -15.49 -11.88
C MET A 719 -18.47 -14.07 -11.59
N ARG A 720 -19.52 -13.61 -12.29
CA ARG A 720 -20.12 -12.29 -12.06
C ARG A 720 -20.67 -12.15 -10.63
N GLN A 721 -21.35 -13.16 -10.12
CA GLN A 721 -21.90 -13.11 -8.76
C GLN A 721 -20.80 -13.05 -7.71
N LEU A 722 -19.74 -13.85 -7.86
CA LEU A 722 -18.63 -13.89 -6.91
C LEU A 722 -17.74 -12.65 -7.00
N ASP A 723 -17.57 -12.05 -8.18
CA ASP A 723 -16.84 -10.79 -8.34
C ASP A 723 -17.47 -9.68 -7.48
N VAL A 724 -18.79 -9.53 -7.52
CA VAL A 724 -19.51 -8.55 -6.69
C VAL A 724 -19.36 -8.88 -5.21
N LEU A 725 -19.56 -10.14 -4.81
CA LEU A 725 -19.58 -10.53 -3.40
C LEU A 725 -18.20 -10.47 -2.73
N ILE A 726 -17.17 -11.01 -3.39
CA ILE A 726 -15.80 -11.05 -2.85
C ILE A 726 -15.17 -9.66 -2.89
N SER A 727 -15.35 -8.89 -3.97
CA SER A 727 -14.83 -7.52 -4.03
C SER A 727 -15.44 -6.65 -2.91
N PHE A 728 -16.76 -6.76 -2.69
CA PHE A 728 -17.41 -6.07 -1.57
C PHE A 728 -16.87 -6.52 -0.20
N GLN A 729 -16.69 -7.84 0.01
CA GLN A 729 -16.17 -8.40 1.26
C GLN A 729 -14.77 -7.87 1.59
N VAL A 730 -13.90 -7.70 0.60
CA VAL A 730 -12.54 -7.16 0.82
C VAL A 730 -12.46 -5.63 0.72
N GLY A 731 -13.59 -4.95 0.52
CA GLY A 731 -13.68 -3.49 0.54
C GLY A 731 -13.24 -2.78 -0.73
N VAL A 732 -13.41 -3.40 -1.91
CA VAL A 732 -13.06 -2.80 -3.21
C VAL A 732 -14.21 -2.89 -4.24
N PRO A 733 -14.24 -2.00 -5.26
CA PRO A 733 -15.21 -2.11 -6.35
C PRO A 733 -15.07 -3.41 -7.16
N ARG A 734 -16.18 -3.89 -7.73
CA ARG A 734 -16.22 -5.08 -8.60
C ARG A 734 -15.40 -4.90 -9.89
N GLY A 735 -14.81 -5.98 -10.39
CA GLY A 735 -13.97 -5.95 -11.60
C GLY A 735 -14.75 -6.00 -12.92
N ILE A 736 -15.87 -6.72 -12.97
CA ILE A 736 -16.74 -6.87 -14.13
C ILE A 736 -17.75 -5.73 -14.12
N GLN A 737 -17.75 -4.92 -15.18
CA GLN A 737 -18.70 -3.82 -15.36
C GLN A 737 -19.82 -4.22 -16.34
N ASP A 738 -21.01 -3.66 -16.19
CA ASP A 738 -22.17 -4.12 -16.98
C ASP A 738 -22.03 -3.84 -18.47
N TRP A 739 -21.35 -2.75 -18.86
CA TRP A 739 -21.07 -2.43 -20.27
C TRP A 739 -20.08 -3.38 -20.95
N GLN A 740 -19.40 -4.24 -20.19
CA GLN A 740 -18.37 -5.14 -20.72
C GLN A 740 -18.94 -6.48 -21.22
N GLN A 741 -20.22 -6.77 -20.99
CA GLN A 741 -20.80 -8.08 -21.26
C GLN A 741 -22.16 -8.00 -21.97
N ASP A 742 -22.56 -9.09 -22.61
CA ASP A 742 -23.89 -9.26 -23.23
C ASP A 742 -24.47 -10.67 -23.01
N VAL A 743 -23.91 -11.44 -22.06
CA VAL A 743 -24.25 -12.84 -21.77
C VAL A 743 -25.65 -12.97 -21.16
N GLU A 744 -26.48 -13.84 -21.73
CA GLU A 744 -27.80 -14.16 -21.18
C GLU A 744 -27.73 -15.11 -19.97
N LEU A 745 -28.81 -15.17 -19.19
CA LEU A 745 -28.91 -16.10 -18.07
C LEU A 745 -28.86 -17.57 -18.55
N PRO A 746 -28.19 -18.47 -17.81
CA PRO A 746 -28.20 -19.91 -18.11
C PRO A 746 -29.61 -20.46 -18.23
N ARG A 747 -29.86 -21.41 -19.14
CA ARG A 747 -31.20 -21.95 -19.35
C ARG A 747 -31.63 -22.83 -18.16
N ASN A 748 -32.92 -22.80 -17.80
CA ASN A 748 -33.47 -23.63 -16.70
C ASN A 748 -33.62 -25.09 -17.16
N ILE A 749 -32.51 -25.82 -17.26
CA ILE A 749 -32.44 -27.21 -17.74
C ILE A 749 -31.51 -28.03 -16.85
N SER A 750 -31.83 -29.31 -16.65
CA SER A 750 -31.00 -30.25 -15.89
C SER A 750 -29.88 -30.82 -16.76
N ASP A 751 -28.81 -31.28 -16.13
CA ASP A 751 -27.63 -31.83 -16.81
C ASP A 751 -27.94 -33.10 -17.64
N GLU A 752 -28.94 -33.88 -17.25
CA GLU A 752 -29.33 -35.09 -18.01
C GLU A 752 -30.05 -34.78 -19.34
N GLU A 753 -30.42 -33.51 -19.57
CA GLU A 753 -31.23 -33.12 -20.73
C GLU A 753 -30.38 -32.65 -21.92
N PHE A 754 -29.07 -32.46 -21.75
CA PHE A 754 -28.16 -31.99 -22.79
C PHE A 754 -26.75 -32.56 -22.63
N GLY A 755 -25.89 -32.33 -23.63
CA GLY A 755 -24.53 -32.87 -23.67
C GLY A 755 -23.80 -32.54 -24.97
N GLU A 756 -22.57 -33.05 -25.14
CA GLU A 756 -21.68 -32.68 -26.27
C GLU A 756 -22.30 -32.89 -27.67
N SER A 757 -23.26 -33.81 -27.82
CA SER A 757 -23.95 -34.10 -29.09
C SER A 757 -25.22 -33.26 -29.33
N THR A 758 -25.52 -32.30 -28.46
CA THR A 758 -26.74 -31.48 -28.54
C THR A 758 -26.64 -30.48 -29.67
N VAL A 759 -27.57 -30.55 -30.62
CA VAL A 759 -27.64 -29.62 -31.77
C VAL A 759 -28.50 -28.39 -31.46
N GLU A 760 -29.50 -28.54 -30.58
CA GLU A 760 -30.33 -27.44 -30.09
C GLU A 760 -30.65 -27.68 -28.61
N LEU A 761 -30.52 -26.65 -27.78
CA LEU A 761 -30.81 -26.76 -26.35
C LEU A 761 -32.32 -27.00 -26.13
N PRO A 762 -32.72 -27.84 -25.15
CA PRO A 762 -34.11 -27.98 -24.72
C PRO A 762 -34.68 -26.63 -24.27
N PRO A 763 -36.00 -26.39 -24.40
CA PRO A 763 -36.62 -25.15 -23.91
C PRO A 763 -36.41 -24.98 -22.40
N SER A 764 -36.35 -23.74 -21.94
CA SER A 764 -36.21 -23.44 -20.51
C SER A 764 -37.45 -23.91 -19.76
N ARG A 765 -37.28 -24.67 -18.66
CA ARG A 765 -38.38 -25.07 -17.78
C ARG A 765 -39.01 -23.85 -17.09
N PRO A 766 -40.30 -23.92 -16.72
CA PRO A 766 -40.95 -22.90 -15.91
C PRO A 766 -40.19 -22.64 -14.61
N GLU A 767 -40.24 -21.41 -14.09
CA GLU A 767 -39.54 -21.03 -12.84
C GLU A 767 -40.09 -21.76 -11.59
N THR A 768 -41.25 -22.42 -11.70
CA THR A 768 -41.81 -23.31 -10.67
C THR A 768 -41.12 -24.66 -10.59
N GLU A 769 -40.42 -25.08 -11.65
CA GLU A 769 -39.67 -26.32 -11.69
C GLU A 769 -38.19 -26.08 -11.35
N LEU A 770 -37.71 -26.81 -10.35
CA LEU A 770 -36.34 -26.74 -9.90
C LEU A 770 -35.44 -27.57 -10.82
N SER A 771 -34.46 -26.92 -11.44
CA SER A 771 -33.33 -27.56 -12.13
C SER A 771 -32.00 -27.21 -11.44
N THR A 772 -30.89 -27.73 -11.97
CA THR A 772 -29.54 -27.41 -11.49
C THR A 772 -29.20 -25.91 -11.59
N THR A 773 -29.83 -25.15 -12.49
CA THR A 773 -29.56 -23.71 -12.70
C THR A 773 -30.62 -22.78 -12.11
N ALA A 774 -31.77 -23.29 -11.65
CA ALA A 774 -32.91 -22.49 -11.17
C ALA A 774 -32.50 -21.49 -10.07
N TYR A 775 -31.72 -21.95 -9.08
CA TYR A 775 -31.21 -21.11 -8.01
C TYR A 775 -30.35 -19.96 -8.53
N ILE A 776 -29.44 -20.23 -9.46
CA ILE A 776 -28.49 -19.24 -10.00
C ILE A 776 -29.23 -18.19 -10.81
N ARG A 777 -30.27 -18.59 -11.57
CA ARG A 777 -31.13 -17.65 -12.30
C ARG A 777 -31.86 -16.70 -11.33
N GLY A 778 -32.48 -17.23 -10.29
CA GLY A 778 -33.15 -16.43 -9.25
C GLY A 778 -32.17 -15.48 -8.55
N LYS A 779 -31.00 -16.00 -8.14
CA LYS A 779 -29.93 -15.21 -7.51
C LYS A 779 -29.40 -14.11 -8.42
N SER A 780 -29.23 -14.37 -9.72
CA SER A 780 -28.71 -13.38 -10.67
C SER A 780 -29.58 -12.12 -10.77
N ARG A 781 -30.91 -12.22 -10.56
CA ARG A 781 -31.82 -11.06 -10.55
C ARG A 781 -31.52 -10.13 -9.38
N LEU A 782 -31.46 -10.68 -8.16
CA LEU A 782 -31.06 -9.93 -6.97
C LEU A 782 -29.64 -9.37 -7.09
N MET A 783 -28.70 -10.18 -7.59
CA MET A 783 -27.31 -9.76 -7.78
C MET A 783 -27.15 -8.64 -8.82
N ALA A 784 -28.03 -8.53 -9.81
CA ALA A 784 -27.99 -7.41 -10.76
C ALA A 784 -28.30 -6.08 -10.07
N VAL A 785 -29.26 -6.04 -9.16
CA VAL A 785 -29.58 -4.83 -8.37
C VAL A 785 -28.49 -4.59 -7.31
N PHE A 786 -28.07 -5.64 -6.60
CA PHE A 786 -26.99 -5.52 -5.61
C PHE A 786 -25.67 -5.05 -6.23
N GLY A 787 -25.36 -5.43 -7.47
CA GLY A 787 -24.21 -4.90 -8.21
C GLY A 787 -24.25 -3.38 -8.35
N LYS A 788 -25.41 -2.80 -8.70
CA LYS A 788 -25.61 -1.34 -8.77
C LYS A 788 -25.48 -0.69 -7.40
N ILE A 789 -26.07 -1.30 -6.36
CA ILE A 789 -25.97 -0.83 -4.97
C ILE A 789 -24.51 -0.86 -4.50
N SER A 790 -23.75 -1.89 -4.86
CA SER A 790 -22.34 -2.00 -4.55
C SER A 790 -21.52 -0.91 -5.25
N ASP A 791 -21.75 -0.66 -6.54
CA ASP A 791 -21.05 0.42 -7.26
C ASP A 791 -21.36 1.78 -6.64
N LEU A 792 -22.62 2.02 -6.28
CA LEU A 792 -23.06 3.22 -5.58
C LEU A 792 -22.37 3.37 -4.22
N ALA A 793 -22.20 2.28 -3.47
CA ALA A 793 -21.55 2.30 -2.17
C ALA A 793 -20.09 2.77 -2.25
N TYR A 794 -19.42 2.55 -3.38
CA TYR A 794 -18.04 2.99 -3.65
C TYR A 794 -17.95 4.25 -4.54
N SER A 795 -19.07 4.79 -5.01
CA SER A 795 -19.09 5.98 -5.88
C SER A 795 -18.72 7.24 -5.11
N ARG A 796 -17.99 8.13 -5.78
CA ARG A 796 -17.66 9.48 -5.29
C ARG A 796 -18.60 10.55 -5.84
N ASP A 797 -19.44 10.20 -6.81
CA ASP A 797 -20.38 11.13 -7.40
C ASP A 797 -21.56 11.37 -6.43
N PRO A 798 -22.01 12.63 -6.27
CA PRO A 798 -23.17 12.93 -5.44
C PRO A 798 -24.41 12.28 -6.06
N MET A 799 -25.18 11.56 -5.25
CA MET A 799 -26.42 10.92 -5.66
C MET A 799 -27.59 11.45 -4.86
N THR A 800 -28.74 11.56 -5.52
CA THR A 800 -29.94 12.10 -4.89
C THR A 800 -30.60 11.04 -4.02
N TYR A 801 -31.37 11.48 -3.02
CA TYR A 801 -32.15 10.54 -2.20
C TYR A 801 -33.19 9.78 -3.03
N ASP A 802 -33.70 10.36 -4.11
CA ASP A 802 -34.68 9.73 -4.98
C ASP A 802 -34.06 8.56 -5.77
N ASP A 803 -32.78 8.63 -6.12
CA ASP A 803 -32.04 7.51 -6.72
C ASP A 803 -31.92 6.31 -5.77
N ILE A 804 -31.74 6.58 -4.47
CA ILE A 804 -31.72 5.56 -3.41
C ILE A 804 -33.06 4.84 -3.34
N LEU A 805 -34.15 5.60 -3.29
CA LEU A 805 -35.51 5.04 -3.25
C LEU A 805 -35.85 4.29 -4.55
N ALA A 806 -35.33 4.72 -5.70
CA ALA A 806 -35.52 4.02 -6.96
C ALA A 806 -34.79 2.67 -6.99
N LEU A 807 -33.58 2.57 -6.41
CA LEU A 807 -32.87 1.31 -6.26
C LEU A 807 -33.53 0.38 -5.23
N ASP A 808 -34.10 0.92 -4.15
CA ASP A 808 -34.84 0.16 -3.15
C ASP A 808 -36.07 -0.52 -3.78
N ARG A 809 -36.86 0.22 -4.57
CA ARG A 809 -37.97 -0.35 -5.35
C ARG A 809 -37.53 -1.44 -6.33
N GLN A 810 -36.44 -1.22 -7.07
CA GLN A 810 -35.88 -2.24 -7.97
C GLN A 810 -35.46 -3.51 -7.21
N LEU A 811 -34.97 -3.36 -5.98
CA LEU A 811 -34.57 -4.48 -5.14
C LEU A 811 -35.79 -5.27 -4.64
N GLU A 812 -36.88 -4.59 -4.26
CA GLU A 812 -38.16 -5.23 -3.92
C GLU A 812 -38.75 -6.00 -5.10
N GLU A 813 -38.79 -5.38 -6.29
CA GLU A 813 -39.23 -6.05 -7.52
C GLU A 813 -38.38 -7.30 -7.82
N ALA A 814 -37.05 -7.20 -7.66
CA ALA A 814 -36.15 -8.34 -7.85
C ALA A 814 -36.38 -9.46 -6.83
N ARG A 815 -36.74 -9.13 -5.57
CA ARG A 815 -37.11 -10.10 -4.54
C ARG A 815 -38.42 -10.81 -4.87
N ASP A 816 -39.41 -10.07 -5.38
CA ASP A 816 -40.71 -10.65 -5.72
C ASP A 816 -40.63 -11.66 -6.87
N LEU A 817 -39.69 -11.43 -7.80
CA LEU A 817 -39.35 -12.31 -8.91
C LEU A 817 -38.51 -13.54 -8.53
N VAL A 818 -38.12 -13.68 -7.25
CA VAL A 818 -37.51 -14.92 -6.75
C VAL A 818 -38.55 -16.04 -6.79
N PRO A 819 -38.23 -17.22 -7.38
CA PRO A 819 -39.15 -18.34 -7.42
C PRO A 819 -39.66 -18.73 -6.02
N THR A 820 -40.95 -19.07 -5.91
CA THR A 820 -41.62 -19.38 -4.63
C THR A 820 -40.88 -20.43 -3.81
N ALA A 821 -40.28 -21.43 -4.47
CA ALA A 821 -39.48 -22.48 -3.81
C ALA A 821 -38.27 -21.93 -3.04
N PHE A 822 -37.72 -20.79 -3.44
CA PHE A 822 -36.57 -20.13 -2.83
C PHE A 822 -36.93 -18.92 -1.94
N LYS A 823 -38.22 -18.62 -1.74
CA LYS A 823 -38.65 -17.60 -0.76
C LYS A 823 -38.46 -18.13 0.66
N ILE A 824 -38.07 -17.24 1.58
CA ILE A 824 -37.82 -17.60 2.98
C ILE A 824 -39.08 -18.20 3.61
N ARG A 825 -38.89 -19.25 4.42
CA ARG A 825 -39.95 -19.91 5.19
C ARG A 825 -39.45 -20.17 6.61
N PRO A 826 -40.33 -20.11 7.62
CA PRO A 826 -40.00 -20.54 8.98
C PRO A 826 -39.45 -21.99 9.01
N LEU A 827 -38.39 -22.21 9.79
CA LEU A 827 -37.69 -23.51 9.83
C LEU A 827 -38.56 -24.66 10.36
N ASP A 828 -39.47 -24.35 11.28
CA ASP A 828 -40.48 -25.29 11.81
C ASP A 828 -41.41 -25.85 10.70
N GLN A 829 -41.49 -25.15 9.56
CA GLN A 829 -42.26 -25.60 8.38
C GLN A 829 -41.39 -26.28 7.32
N CYS A 830 -40.09 -26.46 7.56
CA CYS A 830 -39.10 -26.96 6.59
C CYS A 830 -38.65 -28.41 6.87
N PHE A 831 -39.31 -29.15 7.75
CA PHE A 831 -38.88 -30.50 8.16
C PHE A 831 -38.87 -31.56 7.03
N VAL A 832 -39.54 -31.31 5.90
CA VAL A 832 -39.48 -32.15 4.68
C VAL A 832 -38.56 -31.59 3.59
N ASP A 833 -38.12 -30.35 3.74
CA ASP A 833 -37.28 -29.69 2.74
C ASP A 833 -35.84 -30.20 2.87
N SER A 834 -35.15 -30.37 1.74
CA SER A 834 -33.73 -30.72 1.75
C SER A 834 -32.91 -29.56 2.33
N SER A 835 -31.77 -29.88 2.96
CA SER A 835 -30.85 -28.86 3.45
C SER A 835 -30.45 -27.90 2.33
N TYR A 836 -30.17 -28.40 1.12
CA TYR A 836 -29.95 -27.59 -0.08
C TYR A 836 -30.99 -26.47 -0.25
N LEU A 837 -32.29 -26.77 -0.19
CA LEU A 837 -33.35 -25.79 -0.40
C LEU A 837 -33.40 -24.76 0.72
N ILE A 838 -33.30 -25.22 1.96
CA ILE A 838 -33.28 -24.35 3.15
C ILE A 838 -32.13 -23.35 3.01
N LEU A 839 -30.93 -23.83 2.72
CA LEU A 839 -29.72 -23.02 2.53
C LEU A 839 -29.86 -22.01 1.37
N ARG A 840 -30.52 -22.37 0.28
CA ARG A 840 -30.77 -21.43 -0.84
C ARG A 840 -31.70 -20.30 -0.44
N ARG A 841 -32.78 -20.60 0.30
CA ARG A 841 -33.71 -19.60 0.83
C ARG A 841 -33.00 -18.59 1.73
N TYR A 842 -32.24 -19.08 2.69
CA TYR A 842 -31.46 -18.24 3.59
C TYR A 842 -30.42 -17.41 2.83
N THR A 843 -29.73 -17.98 1.83
CA THR A 843 -28.74 -17.22 1.04
C THR A 843 -29.38 -16.04 0.30
N LEU A 844 -30.55 -16.24 -0.34
CA LEU A 844 -31.22 -15.17 -1.07
C LEU A 844 -31.81 -14.11 -0.14
N GLU A 845 -32.37 -14.54 0.99
CA GLU A 845 -32.92 -13.61 1.99
C GLU A 845 -31.80 -12.77 2.63
N LEU A 846 -30.68 -13.39 3.02
CA LEU A 846 -29.51 -12.66 3.52
C LEU A 846 -28.96 -11.67 2.48
N LEU A 847 -28.88 -12.06 1.20
CA LEU A 847 -28.47 -11.17 0.12
C LEU A 847 -29.41 -9.96 -0.03
N TYR A 848 -30.72 -10.18 0.03
CA TYR A 848 -31.72 -9.12 -0.03
C TYR A 848 -31.59 -8.15 1.15
N GLN A 849 -31.50 -8.68 2.38
CA GLN A 849 -31.35 -7.83 3.57
C GLN A 849 -30.02 -7.08 3.57
N LYS A 850 -28.92 -7.74 3.16
CA LYS A 850 -27.61 -7.09 2.97
C LYS A 850 -27.72 -5.91 2.00
N ALA A 851 -28.37 -6.09 0.87
CA ALA A 851 -28.53 -5.04 -0.12
C ALA A 851 -29.26 -3.82 0.46
N ARG A 852 -30.30 -4.02 1.28
CA ARG A 852 -31.00 -2.95 2.01
C ARG A 852 -30.11 -2.24 3.02
N CYS A 853 -29.36 -2.99 3.82
CA CYS A 853 -28.39 -2.43 4.77
C CYS A 853 -27.39 -1.53 4.04
N VAL A 854 -26.75 -2.03 2.98
CA VAL A 854 -25.72 -1.32 2.21
C VAL A 854 -26.28 -0.07 1.54
N LEU A 855 -27.49 -0.13 0.97
CA LEU A 855 -28.12 0.99 0.27
C LEU A 855 -28.46 2.16 1.21
N HIS A 856 -29.03 1.87 2.38
CA HIS A 856 -29.58 2.89 3.27
C HIS A 856 -28.60 3.37 4.36
N ARG A 857 -27.47 2.68 4.60
CA ARG A 857 -26.58 2.97 5.75
C ARG A 857 -26.09 4.42 5.83
N ARG A 858 -25.84 5.08 4.69
CA ARG A 858 -25.24 6.44 4.66
C ARG A 858 -26.14 7.50 5.29
N TYR A 859 -27.41 7.19 5.48
CA TYR A 859 -28.41 8.09 6.07
C TYR A 859 -28.73 7.78 7.54
N LEU A 860 -28.04 6.82 8.18
CA LEU A 860 -28.29 6.47 9.57
C LEU A 860 -28.02 7.63 10.55
N GLY A 861 -26.91 8.36 10.36
CA GLY A 861 -26.52 9.49 11.21
C GLY A 861 -27.23 10.82 10.88
N GLU A 862 -27.89 10.92 9.72
CA GLU A 862 -28.54 12.15 9.22
C GLU A 862 -30.02 12.24 9.60
N VAL A 863 -30.59 11.24 10.26
CA VAL A 863 -31.99 11.30 10.70
C VAL A 863 -32.19 12.37 11.78
N HIS A 864 -31.16 12.63 12.58
CA HIS A 864 -31.18 13.66 13.63
C HIS A 864 -31.11 15.08 13.08
N THR A 865 -30.65 15.24 11.83
CA THR A 865 -30.53 16.53 11.12
C THR A 865 -31.71 16.75 10.17
N ASN A 866 -32.24 15.70 9.53
CA ASN A 866 -33.37 15.80 8.59
C ASN A 866 -34.36 14.60 8.71
N PRO A 867 -35.62 14.83 9.09
CA PRO A 867 -36.66 13.78 9.17
C PRO A 867 -36.94 13.03 7.86
N ARG A 868 -36.62 13.61 6.69
CA ARG A 868 -36.78 12.96 5.37
C ARG A 868 -36.09 11.59 5.30
N TYR A 869 -35.04 11.38 6.09
CA TYR A 869 -34.24 10.15 6.10
C TYR A 869 -34.73 9.06 7.06
N ALA A 870 -35.84 9.29 7.78
CA ALA A 870 -36.39 8.33 8.74
C ALA A 870 -36.70 6.95 8.13
N TYR A 871 -37.20 6.93 6.88
CA TYR A 871 -37.44 5.69 6.14
C TYR A 871 -36.16 4.86 5.97
N SER A 872 -35.06 5.48 5.53
CA SER A 872 -33.78 4.79 5.37
C SER A 872 -33.28 4.16 6.66
N ARG A 873 -33.40 4.87 7.79
CA ARG A 873 -33.02 4.31 9.09
C ARG A 873 -33.90 3.12 9.47
N GLN A 874 -35.22 3.22 9.31
CA GLN A 874 -36.14 2.13 9.59
C GLN A 874 -35.80 0.89 8.75
N VAL A 875 -35.60 1.07 7.44
CA VAL A 875 -35.23 -0.01 6.50
C VAL A 875 -33.92 -0.66 6.92
N CYS A 876 -32.86 0.13 7.12
CA CYS A 876 -31.54 -0.36 7.48
C CYS A 876 -31.55 -1.12 8.82
N MET A 877 -32.25 -0.59 9.83
CA MET A 877 -32.38 -1.25 11.14
C MET A 877 -33.20 -2.54 11.07
N SER A 878 -34.30 -2.56 10.32
CA SER A 878 -35.11 -3.76 10.12
C SER A 878 -34.32 -4.87 9.43
N ALA A 879 -33.54 -4.52 8.40
CA ALA A 879 -32.72 -5.46 7.66
C ALA A 879 -31.59 -6.03 8.53
N SER A 880 -30.91 -5.19 9.32
CA SER A 880 -29.86 -5.64 10.24
C SER A 880 -30.41 -6.58 11.33
N LYS A 881 -31.61 -6.31 11.86
CA LYS A 881 -32.28 -7.22 12.81
C LYS A 881 -32.55 -8.59 12.16
N GLU A 882 -33.12 -8.61 10.95
CA GLU A 882 -33.43 -9.87 10.26
C GLU A 882 -32.16 -10.68 9.92
N ILE A 883 -31.07 -10.04 9.52
CA ILE A 883 -29.78 -10.73 9.28
C ILE A 883 -29.30 -11.47 10.54
N LEU A 884 -29.32 -10.81 11.72
CA LEU A 884 -28.88 -11.43 12.97
C LEU A 884 -29.87 -12.47 13.50
N ARG A 885 -31.18 -12.29 13.23
CA ARG A 885 -32.18 -13.32 13.51
C ARG A 885 -31.89 -14.58 12.69
N HIS A 886 -31.60 -14.43 11.40
CA HIS A 886 -31.20 -15.54 10.53
C HIS A 886 -29.85 -16.14 10.92
N GLN A 887 -28.90 -15.36 11.43
CA GLN A 887 -27.67 -15.88 12.03
C GLN A 887 -28.00 -16.85 13.17
N ALA A 888 -28.91 -16.47 14.08
CA ALA A 888 -29.32 -17.32 15.20
C ALA A 888 -30.06 -18.59 14.74
N ASP A 889 -30.98 -18.46 13.79
CA ASP A 889 -31.71 -19.59 13.17
C ASP A 889 -30.71 -20.63 12.60
N ILE A 890 -29.79 -20.17 11.74
CA ILE A 890 -28.79 -21.04 11.11
C ILE A 890 -27.84 -21.61 12.17
N TYR A 891 -27.42 -20.80 13.14
CA TYR A 891 -26.53 -21.27 14.20
C TYR A 891 -27.16 -22.43 14.98
N HIS A 892 -28.43 -22.29 15.36
CA HIS A 892 -29.16 -23.33 16.08
C HIS A 892 -29.26 -24.62 15.26
N GLU A 893 -29.68 -24.52 14.00
CA GLU A 893 -29.86 -25.68 13.13
C GLU A 893 -28.54 -26.34 12.69
N THR A 894 -27.41 -25.66 12.82
CA THR A 894 -26.08 -26.24 12.56
C THR A 894 -25.46 -26.90 13.79
N GLN A 895 -26.08 -26.78 14.98
CA GLN A 895 -25.66 -27.51 16.18
C GLN A 895 -26.03 -29.00 16.10
N PRO A 896 -25.36 -29.87 16.89
CA PRO A 896 -25.70 -31.29 16.94
C PRO A 896 -27.20 -31.53 17.15
N GLY A 897 -27.83 -32.26 16.23
CA GLY A 897 -29.26 -32.57 16.24
C GLY A 897 -30.16 -31.63 15.42
N GLY A 898 -29.62 -30.52 14.89
CA GLY A 898 -30.35 -29.60 14.01
C GLY A 898 -30.45 -30.08 12.55
N LEU A 899 -31.37 -29.48 11.79
CA LEU A 899 -31.65 -29.85 10.39
C LEU A 899 -30.47 -29.59 9.44
N LEU A 900 -29.62 -28.63 9.78
CA LEU A 900 -28.47 -28.20 8.97
C LEU A 900 -27.14 -28.69 9.52
N TYR A 901 -27.14 -29.62 10.49
CA TYR A 901 -25.92 -30.11 11.13
C TYR A 901 -24.90 -30.64 10.11
N ARG A 902 -25.34 -31.38 9.09
CA ARG A 902 -24.45 -31.94 8.03
C ARG A 902 -23.88 -30.87 7.10
N ASP A 903 -24.50 -29.70 7.05
CA ASP A 903 -24.07 -28.55 6.25
C ASP A 903 -23.56 -27.40 7.14
N ARG A 904 -23.04 -27.71 8.35
CA ARG A 904 -22.54 -26.74 9.33
C ARG A 904 -21.43 -25.79 8.87
N GLN A 905 -20.85 -26.06 7.69
CA GLN A 905 -19.90 -25.19 6.98
C GLN A 905 -20.56 -24.02 6.22
N PHE A 906 -21.90 -24.00 6.14
CA PHE A 906 -22.66 -23.08 5.30
C PHE A 906 -22.52 -21.59 5.69
N PRO A 907 -22.27 -21.20 6.96
CA PRO A 907 -21.70 -19.90 7.22
C PRO A 907 -20.24 -19.91 6.75
N ASN A 908 -19.99 -19.46 5.52
CA ASN A 908 -18.64 -19.17 5.07
C ASN A 908 -18.31 -17.68 5.33
N SER A 909 -17.10 -17.28 4.95
CA SER A 909 -16.61 -15.92 5.20
C SER A 909 -17.55 -14.82 4.67
N LEU A 910 -18.30 -15.06 3.60
CA LEU A 910 -19.26 -14.10 3.04
C LEU A 910 -20.43 -13.86 4.00
N GLN A 911 -21.05 -14.92 4.53
CA GLN A 911 -22.14 -14.76 5.50
C GLN A 911 -21.64 -14.17 6.81
N THR A 912 -20.44 -14.55 7.27
CA THR A 912 -19.82 -13.96 8.46
C THR A 912 -19.65 -12.44 8.32
N ALA A 913 -19.22 -11.96 7.15
CA ALA A 913 -19.13 -10.53 6.85
C ALA A 913 -20.51 -9.83 6.86
N ASP A 914 -21.57 -10.51 6.41
CA ASP A 914 -22.94 -9.97 6.45
C ASP A 914 -23.46 -9.84 7.88
N TYR A 915 -23.22 -10.85 8.73
CA TYR A 915 -23.55 -10.80 10.16
C TYR A 915 -22.80 -9.69 10.89
N LEU A 916 -21.50 -9.53 10.58
CA LEU A 916 -20.67 -8.44 11.09
C LEU A 916 -21.23 -7.07 10.72
N LEU A 917 -21.54 -6.85 9.43
CA LEU A 917 -22.12 -5.59 8.97
C LEU A 917 -23.42 -5.25 9.72
N ALA A 918 -24.33 -6.23 9.86
CA ALA A 918 -25.60 -6.04 10.56
C ALA A 918 -25.42 -5.72 12.05
N ALA A 919 -24.53 -6.44 12.74
CA ALA A 919 -24.20 -6.19 14.13
C ALA A 919 -23.62 -4.78 14.32
N MET A 920 -22.73 -4.35 13.43
CA MET A 920 -22.11 -3.02 13.51
C MET A 920 -23.10 -1.89 13.25
N ILE A 921 -24.04 -2.06 12.31
CA ILE A 921 -25.12 -1.09 12.07
C ILE A 921 -25.98 -0.91 13.34
N ILE A 922 -26.36 -2.00 13.99
CA ILE A 922 -27.16 -1.92 15.23
C ILE A 922 -26.35 -1.26 16.36
N CYS A 923 -25.07 -1.59 16.49
CA CYS A 923 -24.20 -0.96 17.48
C CYS A 923 -24.05 0.55 17.25
N LEU A 924 -23.87 0.98 15.98
CA LEU A 924 -23.81 2.39 15.62
C LEU A 924 -25.09 3.13 16.03
N ASP A 925 -26.25 2.58 15.68
CA ASP A 925 -27.55 3.19 16.02
C ASP A 925 -27.79 3.30 17.54
N LEU A 926 -27.45 2.24 18.29
CA LEU A 926 -27.54 2.23 19.76
C LEU A 926 -26.61 3.27 20.42
N SER A 927 -25.47 3.57 19.78
CA SER A 927 -24.49 4.55 20.26
C SER A 927 -24.93 6.01 20.03
N GLN A 928 -25.62 6.28 18.92
CA GLN A 928 -26.10 7.62 18.57
C GLN A 928 -27.39 8.00 19.33
N ASN A 929 -28.15 7.01 19.81
CA ASN A 929 -29.39 7.20 20.59
C ASN A 929 -29.30 6.53 21.99
N PRO A 930 -28.50 7.07 22.94
CA PRO A 930 -28.20 6.41 24.21
C PRO A 930 -29.37 6.33 25.20
N THR A 931 -30.28 7.32 25.23
CA THR A 931 -31.35 7.44 26.24
C THR A 931 -32.71 6.91 25.79
N GLY A 932 -32.89 6.58 24.49
CA GLY A 932 -34.18 6.15 23.95
C GLY A 932 -35.31 7.17 24.08
N THR A 933 -35.03 8.42 24.43
CA THR A 933 -36.02 9.49 24.60
C THR A 933 -36.03 10.43 23.38
N PRO A 934 -37.08 10.41 22.54
CA PRO A 934 -37.31 11.47 21.58
C PRO A 934 -37.58 12.78 22.33
N ARG A 935 -36.98 13.90 21.90
CA ARG A 935 -37.37 15.22 22.39
C ARG A 935 -38.80 15.51 21.91
N GLY A 936 -39.79 15.26 22.77
CA GLY A 936 -41.20 15.65 22.57
C GLY A 936 -42.24 14.54 22.39
N SER A 937 -41.96 13.28 22.74
CA SER A 937 -42.91 12.16 22.52
C SER A 937 -43.84 11.87 23.71
N THR A 938 -45.01 11.29 23.44
CA THR A 938 -46.00 10.84 24.44
C THR A 938 -45.56 9.57 25.18
N ASP A 939 -46.16 9.24 26.34
CA ASP A 939 -45.77 8.09 27.19
C ASP A 939 -45.84 6.72 26.46
N GLU A 940 -46.77 6.54 25.51
CA GLU A 940 -46.88 5.31 24.71
C GLU A 940 -45.73 5.16 23.70
N ASP A 941 -45.28 6.26 23.10
CA ASP A 941 -44.16 6.29 22.17
C ASP A 941 -42.85 5.97 22.89
N VAL A 942 -42.68 6.47 24.12
CA VAL A 942 -41.51 6.18 24.96
C VAL A 942 -41.46 4.68 25.31
N ALA A 943 -42.58 4.08 25.68
CA ALA A 943 -42.66 2.64 25.96
C ALA A 943 -42.40 1.76 24.73
N ALA A 944 -42.82 2.19 23.53
CA ALA A 944 -42.53 1.51 22.27
C ALA A 944 -41.03 1.60 21.90
N VAL A 945 -40.40 2.77 22.09
CA VAL A 945 -38.97 2.98 21.84
C VAL A 945 -38.11 2.17 22.81
N ILE A 946 -38.48 2.10 24.09
CA ILE A 946 -37.80 1.27 25.10
C ILE A 946 -37.85 -0.21 24.72
N ARG A 947 -39.04 -0.74 24.37
CA ARG A 947 -39.18 -2.14 23.91
C ARG A 947 -38.34 -2.42 22.67
N SER A 948 -38.36 -1.51 21.68
CA SER A 948 -37.53 -1.64 20.47
C SER A 948 -36.02 -1.66 20.78
N ARG A 949 -35.57 -0.93 21.81
CA ARG A 949 -34.16 -0.93 22.26
C ARG A 949 -33.79 -2.22 22.98
N GLU A 950 -34.66 -2.74 23.83
CA GLU A 950 -34.46 -4.03 24.52
C GLU A 950 -34.34 -5.19 23.53
N GLU A 951 -35.17 -5.21 22.48
CA GLU A 951 -35.08 -6.19 21.39
C GLU A 951 -33.74 -6.12 20.65
N LEU A 952 -33.25 -4.90 20.35
CA LEU A 952 -31.95 -4.71 19.71
C LEU A 952 -30.82 -5.24 20.61
N LEU A 953 -30.87 -4.95 21.90
CA LEU A 953 -29.90 -5.47 22.87
C LEU A 953 -29.95 -7.00 22.99
N ALA A 954 -31.14 -7.59 23.01
CA ALA A 954 -31.29 -9.05 23.01
C ALA A 954 -30.69 -9.68 21.74
N THR A 955 -30.93 -9.06 20.58
CA THR A 955 -30.38 -9.50 19.29
C THR A 955 -28.85 -9.47 19.31
N ILE A 956 -28.25 -8.37 19.78
CA ILE A 956 -26.80 -8.23 19.91
C ILE A 956 -26.22 -9.23 20.91
N LYS A 957 -26.87 -9.48 22.06
CA LYS A 957 -26.40 -10.47 23.04
C LYS A 957 -26.39 -11.88 22.46
N THR A 958 -27.41 -12.25 21.68
CA THR A 958 -27.44 -13.54 20.99
C THR A 958 -26.30 -13.65 19.97
N SER A 959 -26.12 -12.63 19.13
CA SER A 959 -25.03 -12.59 18.15
C SER A 959 -23.64 -12.64 18.80
N HIS A 960 -23.45 -11.90 19.91
CA HIS A 960 -22.23 -11.92 20.73
C HIS A 960 -21.90 -13.33 21.24
N ARG A 961 -22.89 -14.08 21.75
CA ARG A 961 -22.70 -15.48 22.18
C ARG A 961 -22.31 -16.40 21.03
N ILE A 962 -22.88 -16.17 19.84
CA ILE A 962 -22.55 -16.96 18.65
C ILE A 962 -21.09 -16.70 18.23
N PHE A 963 -20.70 -15.44 18.14
CA PHE A 963 -19.32 -15.07 17.82
C PHE A 963 -18.33 -15.55 18.89
N GLU A 964 -18.70 -15.56 20.16
CA GLU A 964 -17.88 -16.14 21.24
C GLU A 964 -17.51 -17.60 20.97
N GLN A 965 -18.47 -18.39 20.48
CA GLN A 965 -18.27 -19.81 20.20
C GLN A 965 -17.43 -20.03 18.93
N GLN A 966 -17.48 -19.09 17.98
CA GLN A 966 -16.76 -19.16 16.70
C GLN A 966 -15.35 -18.55 16.75
N ARG A 967 -15.05 -17.71 17.76
CA ARG A 967 -13.83 -16.89 17.84
C ARG A 967 -12.49 -17.64 17.76
N ARG A 968 -12.47 -18.94 18.06
CA ARG A 968 -11.24 -19.75 17.98
C ARG A 968 -10.93 -20.24 16.56
N ARG A 969 -11.89 -20.18 15.65
CA ARG A 969 -11.77 -20.70 14.27
C ARG A 969 -11.75 -19.58 13.22
N SER A 970 -12.32 -18.43 13.54
CA SER A 970 -12.38 -17.25 12.69
C SER A 970 -11.87 -16.01 13.42
N ALA A 971 -10.88 -15.36 12.84
CA ALA A 971 -10.35 -14.10 13.35
C ALA A 971 -11.36 -12.96 13.19
N ASP A 972 -12.16 -12.97 12.13
CA ASP A 972 -13.26 -12.02 11.95
C ASP A 972 -14.34 -12.19 13.04
N ALA A 973 -14.66 -13.42 13.43
CA ALA A 973 -15.55 -13.70 14.56
C ALA A 973 -14.95 -13.25 15.90
N GLN A 974 -13.64 -13.39 16.10
CA GLN A 974 -12.96 -12.86 17.29
C GLN A 974 -13.04 -11.33 17.35
N LYS A 975 -12.79 -10.63 16.23
CA LYS A 975 -12.96 -9.17 16.13
C LYS A 975 -14.41 -8.76 16.41
N ALA A 976 -15.38 -9.50 15.86
CA ALA A 976 -16.81 -9.30 16.13
C ALA A 976 -17.13 -9.39 17.62
N TYR A 977 -16.69 -10.48 18.26
CA TYR A 977 -16.91 -10.74 19.68
C TYR A 977 -16.33 -9.63 20.54
N VAL A 978 -15.10 -9.21 20.25
CA VAL A 978 -14.42 -8.10 20.94
C VAL A 978 -15.21 -6.80 20.80
N ALA A 979 -15.54 -6.41 19.57
CA ALA A 979 -16.30 -5.19 19.31
C ALA A 979 -17.65 -5.16 20.04
N LEU A 980 -18.41 -6.27 19.96
CA LEU A 980 -19.69 -6.42 20.62
C LEU A 980 -19.57 -6.39 22.15
N THR A 981 -18.50 -6.95 22.72
CA THR A 981 -18.23 -6.92 24.17
C THR A 981 -18.07 -5.48 24.67
N ILE A 982 -17.28 -4.67 23.98
CA ILE A 982 -17.06 -3.26 24.32
C ILE A 982 -18.37 -2.48 24.22
N MET A 983 -19.14 -2.73 23.15
CA MET A 983 -20.42 -2.06 22.93
C MET A 983 -21.44 -2.38 24.01
N LEU A 984 -21.58 -3.66 24.38
CA LEU A 984 -22.47 -4.07 25.45
C LEU A 984 -22.07 -3.44 26.79
N ARG A 985 -20.77 -3.35 27.10
CA ARG A 985 -20.29 -2.66 28.31
C ARG A 985 -20.67 -1.19 28.30
N ARG A 986 -20.38 -0.47 27.21
CA ARG A 986 -20.67 0.96 27.08
C ARG A 986 -22.16 1.25 27.25
N ILE A 987 -23.02 0.46 26.62
CA ILE A 987 -24.48 0.65 26.72
C ILE A 987 -24.97 0.39 28.14
N ASN A 988 -24.42 -0.61 28.84
CA ASN A 988 -24.78 -0.89 30.24
C ASN A 988 -24.33 0.24 31.20
N PHE A 989 -23.13 0.80 31.02
CA PHE A 989 -22.67 1.95 31.83
C PHE A 989 -23.55 3.18 31.63
N GLN A 990 -23.93 3.50 30.39
CA GLN A 990 -24.83 4.62 30.08
C GLN A 990 -26.25 4.45 30.67
N GLN A 991 -26.74 3.20 30.79
CA GLN A 991 -28.00 2.90 31.46
C GLN A 991 -27.91 3.10 32.99
N GLN A 992 -26.78 2.79 33.61
CA GLN A 992 -26.57 3.00 35.06
C GLN A 992 -26.49 4.49 35.43
N GLU A 993 -25.80 5.32 34.64
CA GLU A 993 -25.79 6.78 34.83
C GLU A 993 -27.19 7.40 34.67
N SER A 994 -27.94 6.96 33.65
CA SER A 994 -29.32 7.42 33.42
C SER A 994 -30.26 7.07 34.57
N GLN A 995 -30.08 5.88 35.19
CA GLN A 995 -30.86 5.45 36.36
C GLN A 995 -30.49 6.22 37.65
N GLN A 996 -29.21 6.59 37.83
CA GLN A 996 -28.76 7.44 38.95
C GLN A 996 -29.24 8.90 38.82
N LEU A 997 -29.33 9.43 37.60
CA LEU A 997 -29.89 10.77 37.33
C LEU A 997 -31.41 10.83 37.54
N THR A 998 -32.15 9.73 37.32
CA THR A 998 -33.60 9.66 37.60
C THR A 998 -33.95 9.42 39.08
N SER A 999 -33.01 8.97 39.92
CA SER A 999 -33.25 8.74 41.35
C SER A 999 -32.94 9.95 42.25
N ALA A 1000 -32.34 11.01 41.71
CA ALA A 1000 -32.09 12.27 42.40
C ALA A 1000 -33.33 13.20 42.36
N GLN A 1001 -34.34 12.94 43.19
CA GLN A 1001 -35.35 13.96 43.50
C GLN A 1001 -34.76 15.02 44.45
N PRO A 1002 -35.04 16.33 44.26
CA PRO A 1002 -34.58 17.34 45.19
C PRO A 1002 -35.34 17.22 46.52
N PRO A 1003 -34.67 17.32 47.69
CA PRO A 1003 -35.37 17.24 48.96
C PRO A 1003 -36.25 18.48 49.17
N LEU A 1004 -37.50 18.24 49.56
CA LEU A 1004 -38.41 19.25 50.08
C LEU A 1004 -37.85 19.88 51.36
N TYR A 1005 -37.89 21.21 51.41
CA TYR A 1005 -37.54 22.02 52.57
C TYR A 1005 -38.42 21.64 53.77
N GLY A 1006 -37.83 21.21 54.89
CA GLY A 1006 -38.59 21.09 56.14
C GLY A 1006 -37.98 20.29 57.28
N SER A 1007 -37.38 21.03 58.23
CA SER A 1007 -37.32 20.77 59.67
C SER A 1007 -36.26 19.82 60.26
N TRP A 1008 -35.47 20.44 61.13
CA TRP A 1008 -34.51 19.90 62.09
C TRP A 1008 -35.15 19.03 63.17
N ASN A 1009 -34.48 17.95 63.59
CA ASN A 1009 -34.11 17.71 65.00
C ASN A 1009 -33.43 16.34 65.25
N GLY A 1010 -32.32 16.35 66.02
CA GLY A 1010 -32.04 15.39 67.10
C GLY A 1010 -31.35 14.05 66.78
N GLN A 1011 -30.07 13.93 67.18
CA GLN A 1011 -29.29 12.69 67.43
C GLN A 1011 -29.98 11.67 68.38
N PRO A 1012 -29.42 10.45 68.73
CA PRO A 1012 -28.08 9.84 68.45
C PRO A 1012 -28.00 8.31 68.13
N TYR A 1013 -26.81 7.88 67.66
CA TYR A 1013 -26.07 6.61 67.81
C TYR A 1013 -26.75 5.21 67.91
N SER A 1014 -26.28 4.25 67.08
CA SER A 1014 -25.93 2.89 67.55
C SER A 1014 -24.94 2.15 66.64
N VAL A 1015 -24.08 1.40 67.32
CA VAL A 1015 -22.96 0.57 66.84
C VAL A 1015 -23.38 -0.90 66.83
N GLY A 1016 -22.88 -1.67 65.85
CA GLY A 1016 -22.68 -3.12 65.95
C GLY A 1016 -23.40 -3.93 64.87
N VAL A 1017 -22.95 -5.10 64.43
CA VAL A 1017 -21.73 -5.93 64.60
C VAL A 1017 -21.79 -6.90 63.41
N ASP A 1018 -20.72 -7.08 62.64
CA ASP A 1018 -20.53 -8.24 61.75
C ASP A 1018 -19.77 -9.36 62.48
N PRO A 1019 -20.04 -10.64 62.18
CA PRO A 1019 -19.06 -11.70 62.36
C PRO A 1019 -18.57 -12.29 61.02
N MET A 1020 -17.24 -12.40 60.98
CA MET A 1020 -16.33 -12.86 59.93
C MET A 1020 -16.54 -14.29 59.41
N GLY A 1021 -16.06 -14.50 58.18
CA GLY A 1021 -15.64 -15.78 57.61
C GLY A 1021 -14.52 -15.66 56.56
N ILE A 1022 -13.29 -15.39 57.04
CA ILE A 1022 -11.95 -15.90 56.63
C ILE A 1022 -11.63 -16.10 55.12
N THR A 1023 -10.74 -15.23 54.60
CA THR A 1023 -9.79 -15.34 53.44
C THR A 1023 -8.50 -16.10 53.84
N PRO A 1024 -7.51 -16.51 52.99
CA PRO A 1024 -6.92 -15.83 51.79
C PRO A 1024 -6.56 -16.79 50.61
N GLU A 1025 -5.94 -16.48 49.45
CA GLU A 1025 -4.86 -15.57 49.02
C GLU A 1025 -4.79 -15.71 47.46
N TYR A 1026 -4.78 -14.69 46.59
CA TYR A 1026 -3.68 -13.77 46.28
C TYR A 1026 -4.22 -12.51 45.57
N GLN A 1027 -3.84 -11.35 46.09
CA GLN A 1027 -3.98 -10.03 45.49
C GLN A 1027 -2.78 -9.70 44.60
N SER A 1028 -3.03 -9.00 43.50
CA SER A 1028 -2.24 -7.81 43.09
C SER A 1028 -2.70 -7.34 41.71
N LEU A 1029 -3.62 -6.35 41.67
CA LEU A 1029 -3.62 -5.24 40.68
C LEU A 1029 -4.77 -4.20 40.85
N ASP A 1030 -5.49 -4.16 41.98
CA ASP A 1030 -6.55 -3.16 42.23
C ASP A 1030 -6.08 -1.83 42.87
N VAL A 1031 -4.82 -1.44 42.72
CA VAL A 1031 -4.29 -0.19 43.35
C VAL A 1031 -3.99 0.93 42.33
N ILE A 1032 -4.40 0.80 41.07
CA ILE A 1032 -4.21 1.87 40.06
C ILE A 1032 -5.55 2.46 39.58
N GLY A 1033 -6.70 1.95 40.06
CA GLY A 1033 -8.02 2.45 39.69
C GLY A 1033 -8.51 3.69 40.47
N GLU A 1034 -7.97 3.97 41.66
CA GLU A 1034 -8.53 4.98 42.58
C GLU A 1034 -7.73 6.28 42.70
N MET A 1035 -6.70 6.51 41.88
CA MET A 1035 -5.91 7.76 41.93
C MET A 1035 -6.19 8.77 40.80
N LEU A 1036 -7.16 8.51 39.92
CA LEU A 1036 -7.48 9.42 38.81
C LEU A 1036 -8.98 9.71 38.68
N ASP A 1037 -9.62 10.09 39.79
CA ASP A 1037 -10.91 10.78 39.78
C ASP A 1037 -10.82 12.15 40.49
N ALA A 1038 -10.60 13.17 39.64
CA ALA A 1038 -11.17 14.54 39.66
C ALA A 1038 -10.70 15.58 40.72
N PRO A 1039 -10.78 16.90 40.41
CA PRO A 1039 -12.10 17.53 40.34
C PRO A 1039 -12.35 18.27 39.02
N THR A 1040 -13.29 17.74 38.26
CA THR A 1040 -14.20 18.47 37.38
C THR A 1040 -15.13 19.34 38.24
N ASN A 1041 -14.66 20.53 38.64
CA ASN A 1041 -15.51 21.62 39.16
C ASN A 1041 -14.79 22.97 38.97
N LEU A 1042 -14.47 23.31 37.71
CA LEU A 1042 -14.08 24.67 37.36
C LEU A 1042 -15.33 25.41 36.86
N ASP A 1043 -15.76 26.43 37.60
CA ASP A 1043 -16.83 27.33 37.17
C ASP A 1043 -16.27 28.35 36.16
N TRP A 1044 -16.43 28.03 34.88
CA TRP A 1044 -15.94 28.83 33.76
C TRP A 1044 -16.56 30.24 33.70
N ASN A 1045 -17.74 30.45 34.30
CA ASN A 1045 -18.37 31.77 34.36
C ASN A 1045 -17.70 32.70 35.38
N LEU A 1046 -17.13 32.14 36.46
CA LEU A 1046 -16.37 32.90 37.45
C LEU A 1046 -14.99 33.32 36.90
N TRP A 1047 -14.40 32.48 36.05
CA TRP A 1047 -13.13 32.73 35.37
C TRP A 1047 -13.26 33.86 34.33
N ASP A 1048 -14.34 33.86 33.54
CA ASP A 1048 -14.58 34.89 32.53
C ASP A 1048 -14.94 36.25 33.15
N GLN A 1049 -15.61 36.28 34.31
CA GLN A 1049 -15.86 37.51 35.06
C GLN A 1049 -14.59 38.12 35.67
N GLN A 1050 -13.60 37.31 36.06
CA GLN A 1050 -12.31 37.81 36.53
C GLN A 1050 -11.41 38.32 35.39
N MET A 1051 -11.49 37.72 34.20
CA MET A 1051 -10.70 38.12 33.03
C MET A 1051 -11.19 39.41 32.36
N GLN A 1052 -12.48 39.76 32.49
CA GLN A 1052 -13.02 41.02 31.95
C GLN A 1052 -12.77 42.25 32.84
N CYS A 1053 -12.47 42.07 34.13
CA CYS A 1053 -12.12 43.16 35.05
C CYS A 1053 -10.65 43.60 34.99
N ALA A 1054 -9.78 42.91 34.24
CA ALA A 1054 -8.35 43.20 34.14
C ALA A 1054 -7.98 44.18 33.00
N ALA A 1055 -8.95 44.66 32.23
CA ALA A 1055 -8.76 45.61 31.13
C ALA A 1055 -9.32 47.00 31.49
N ASN A 1056 -8.86 47.59 32.59
CA ASN A 1056 -8.90 49.04 32.83
C ASN A 1056 -8.22 49.38 34.16
N THR A 1057 -6.89 49.57 34.15
CA THR A 1057 -6.25 50.59 34.98
C THR A 1057 -4.84 50.91 34.46
N ASP A 1058 -4.65 52.21 34.23
CA ASP A 1058 -3.49 52.89 33.70
C ASP A 1058 -2.27 52.91 34.66
N VAL A 1059 -1.10 52.92 34.03
CA VAL A 1059 0.09 53.77 34.30
C VAL A 1059 0.68 53.81 35.71
N GLY A 1060 1.93 53.31 35.79
CA GLY A 1060 3.03 54.17 36.26
C GLY A 1060 4.00 53.57 37.29
N LEU A 1061 5.29 53.79 36.99
CA LEU A 1061 6.36 54.19 37.92
C LEU A 1061 7.43 53.14 38.30
N TRP A 1062 8.55 53.27 37.57
CA TRP A 1062 9.99 53.22 37.95
C TRP A 1062 10.65 51.91 38.38
N GLY A 1063 11.77 51.64 37.71
CA GLY A 1063 12.84 50.80 38.21
C GLY A 1063 13.86 51.55 39.07
N ASP A 1064 14.85 50.75 39.47
CA ASP A 1064 16.18 51.05 39.99
C ASP A 1064 16.47 50.96 41.51
N ASN A 1065 17.57 50.24 41.75
CA ASN A 1065 18.52 50.19 42.87
C ASN A 1065 18.27 49.15 43.99
N ILE A 1066 19.07 48.07 44.01
CA ILE A 1066 20.43 47.93 44.62
C ILE A 1066 20.38 47.98 46.16
N SER A 1067 20.57 46.82 46.81
CA SER A 1067 21.68 46.51 47.73
C SER A 1067 21.37 45.31 48.65
N GLU A 1068 22.40 44.48 48.85
CA GLU A 1068 22.73 43.60 49.99
C GLU A 1068 21.95 43.87 51.31
N ALA A 1069 21.65 42.93 52.21
CA ALA A 1069 22.16 41.60 52.56
C ALA A 1069 21.03 40.83 53.28
N VAL A 1070 21.34 39.75 54.03
CA VAL A 1070 20.51 39.03 55.05
C VAL A 1070 20.05 37.65 54.54
N ASN A 1071 20.73 36.56 54.92
CA ASN A 1071 20.67 35.80 56.19
C ASN A 1071 19.36 35.00 56.40
N ILE A 1072 19.57 33.68 56.39
CA ILE A 1072 18.73 32.54 56.79
C ILE A 1072 17.76 32.04 55.72
#